data_AF-A0A933RPA5-F1
#
_entry.id   AF-A0A933RPA5-F1
#
_cell.length_a   1.000
_cell.length_b   1.000
_cell.length_c   1.000
_cell.angle_alpha   90.00
_cell.angle_beta   90.00
_cell.angle_gamma   90.00
#
_symmetry.space_group_name_H-M   'P 1'
#
loop_
_entity.id
_entity.type
_entity.pdbx_description
1 polymer ?
#
loop_
_entity_poly.entity_id
_entity_poly.type
_entity_poly.pdbx_seq_one_letter_code
_entity_poly.pdbx_strand_id
1 'polypeptide(L)'
;MEPENYRRSWLIVAVLTIVLAFAFQGSRGLWEPDEGRYVRCAYEMVKTGDWVTPQINYQPHFTKPPMTYWLIASGLSLVGMNEWGARAFHGLTFALTALLVGFLGKKMWNDRVGMMACLIYATTVLPFLAANTVTTDTILAFFETLAVVCFWLSRRTREETVTSSVWALAMWFALGLAFLTKGPAGLLPLAAIIVYTVTVRDRKRLPAFVTLIGIMVFAVTALPWYVAVVRQHEGLLSYFFGHEVVGRIVTAEHRRNPSWFGPIKAYLPTLTIGAFPWAAYWPVLLRRSKPQVFRLSWWKGLRERPKALFLVLWFGIPLTLLSFSSSRLPFYVLPLFAALALATARGLSLCLPERVSEILSFRGRGGIAVALLLVALIGSKGVAAHIAWKRDSRAMWNGIKDAIHRRPGNTPYEIVVVHENYDGLEFYSHANVEFVTTRERTSPAFVHDETLREEIAELDASHYAPMFLAKAKHMSTILPELRRRGLGYSVADAPFEHKLILCEIGARRDDVVRLAAIGDAGTGDSRQTMIGSVLYHVDQDTSLDGILLLGDNIVGWNETGLPEDAYREYFEAPYAPLLSSGVPFYAALGNHDTREGGTYRQTLYPLFNMEDRRYYSRVFGDEMVEVFFLDSNTIKRDPQQVAWVNDSLSRSRAAWKVVALHHPIYSTAKEYPSDPSMIELLEPILVKNGVDLVLCGHNHIYERLRPVHGIHYITAGSGGKLSRGGLAPNSSMRAAGNDEENVALVLQFDAETCRFTAYGPNEEVVDQGKITHVLPAKTAAQLN
;
A
#
# COMPACT_ATOMS: atom_id res chain seq x y z
N MET A 1 -35.78 43.82 -16.28
CA MET A 1 -35.50 43.67 -14.84
C MET A 1 -35.02 45.01 -14.34
N GLU A 2 -35.68 45.56 -13.33
CA GLU A 2 -35.22 46.77 -12.65
C GLU A 2 -33.90 46.54 -11.92
N PRO A 3 -33.09 47.59 -11.64
CA PRO A 3 -31.78 47.48 -11.00
C PRO A 3 -31.77 46.70 -9.67
N GLU A 4 -32.83 46.81 -8.88
CA GLU A 4 -32.98 46.13 -7.59
C GLU A 4 -33.11 44.60 -7.74
N ASN A 5 -33.79 44.15 -8.80
CA ASN A 5 -33.92 42.74 -9.14
C ASN A 5 -32.58 42.10 -9.54
N TYR A 6 -31.66 42.88 -10.15
CA TYR A 6 -30.32 42.38 -10.49
C TYR A 6 -29.45 42.12 -9.28
N ARG A 7 -29.50 42.98 -8.25
CA ARG A 7 -28.73 42.78 -7.01
C ARG A 7 -29.17 41.50 -6.30
N ARG A 8 -30.49 41.28 -6.20
CA ARG A 8 -31.06 40.07 -5.62
C ARG A 8 -30.65 38.81 -6.39
N SER A 9 -30.75 38.81 -7.72
CA SER A 9 -30.33 37.67 -8.54
C SER A 9 -28.84 37.36 -8.42
N TRP A 10 -27.97 38.37 -8.35
CA TRP A 10 -26.54 38.17 -8.09
C TRP A 10 -26.28 37.51 -6.73
N LEU A 11 -26.95 37.98 -5.67
CA LEU A 11 -26.83 37.40 -4.35
C LEU A 11 -27.25 35.93 -4.35
N ILE A 12 -28.38 35.59 -4.99
CA ILE A 12 -28.84 34.21 -5.09
C ILE A 12 -27.82 33.35 -5.83
N VAL A 13 -27.32 33.79 -6.99
CA VAL A 13 -26.33 33.02 -7.77
C VAL A 13 -25.02 32.84 -6.98
N ALA A 14 -24.58 33.87 -6.24
CA ALA A 14 -23.40 33.79 -5.38
C ALA A 14 -23.61 32.78 -4.24
N VAL A 15 -24.73 32.86 -3.51
CA VAL A 15 -25.06 31.92 -2.43
C VAL A 15 -25.13 30.49 -2.95
N LEU A 16 -25.79 30.25 -4.08
CA LEU A 16 -25.84 28.92 -4.70
C LEU A 16 -24.47 28.39 -5.08
N THR A 17 -23.59 29.25 -5.59
CA THR A 17 -22.20 28.90 -5.91
C THR A 17 -21.44 28.47 -4.66
N ILE A 18 -21.61 29.20 -3.55
CA ILE A 18 -21.00 28.86 -2.25
C ILE A 18 -21.55 27.54 -1.71
N VAL A 19 -22.87 27.32 -1.78
CA VAL A 19 -23.48 26.04 -1.39
C VAL A 19 -22.93 24.88 -2.23
N LEU A 20 -22.83 25.04 -3.55
CA LEU A 20 -22.25 24.02 -4.43
C LEU A 20 -20.77 23.76 -4.15
N ALA A 21 -20.02 24.77 -3.70
CA ALA A 21 -18.62 24.61 -3.32
C ALA A 21 -18.48 23.76 -2.04
N PHE A 22 -19.26 24.06 -1.00
CA PHE A 22 -18.99 23.60 0.36
C PHE A 22 -19.96 22.57 0.93
N ALA A 23 -21.17 22.40 0.38
CA ALA A 23 -22.09 21.38 0.87
C ALA A 23 -21.39 20.00 0.86
N PHE A 24 -21.47 19.28 1.99
CA PHE A 24 -20.91 17.93 2.18
C PHE A 24 -19.39 17.80 1.94
N GLN A 25 -18.59 18.87 2.00
CA GLN A 25 -17.16 18.77 1.70
C GLN A 25 -16.35 17.91 2.69
N GLY A 26 -16.70 17.94 3.98
CA GLY A 26 -16.05 17.10 4.99
C GLY A 26 -16.72 15.77 5.27
N SER A 27 -17.81 15.42 4.57
CA SER A 27 -18.59 14.23 4.95
C SER A 27 -18.06 12.93 4.35
N ARG A 28 -17.12 12.96 3.40
CA ARG A 28 -16.42 11.78 2.87
C ARG A 28 -14.91 11.81 3.18
N GLY A 29 -14.28 10.64 3.25
CA GLY A 29 -12.85 10.52 3.51
C GLY A 29 -11.98 10.95 2.33
N LEU A 30 -10.66 10.93 2.48
CA LEU A 30 -9.71 11.20 1.40
C LEU A 30 -9.72 10.06 0.37
N TRP A 31 -9.76 10.43 -0.91
CA TRP A 31 -9.84 9.49 -2.03
C TRP A 31 -8.51 9.33 -2.78
N GLU A 32 -8.03 8.09 -2.86
CA GLU A 32 -6.74 7.75 -3.46
C GLU A 32 -6.78 7.68 -5.01
N PRO A 33 -5.64 7.95 -5.69
CA PRO A 33 -4.35 8.34 -5.13
C PRO A 33 -4.18 9.87 -4.97
N ASP A 34 -5.02 10.69 -5.62
CA ASP A 34 -4.71 12.12 -5.72
C ASP A 34 -4.96 12.88 -4.41
N GLU A 35 -6.12 12.71 -3.76
CA GLU A 35 -6.39 13.47 -2.52
C GLU A 35 -5.48 13.04 -1.38
N GLY A 36 -5.27 11.73 -1.22
CA GLY A 36 -4.36 11.19 -0.20
C GLY A 36 -2.97 11.79 -0.35
N ARG A 37 -2.40 11.74 -1.55
CA ARG A 37 -1.08 12.29 -1.87
C ARG A 37 -0.94 13.80 -1.59
N TYR A 38 -1.88 14.62 -2.09
CA TYR A 38 -1.78 16.07 -1.90
C TYR A 38 -1.98 16.48 -0.44
N VAL A 39 -2.87 15.77 0.28
CA VAL A 39 -3.15 16.07 1.69
C VAL A 39 -2.04 15.55 2.59
N ARG A 40 -1.46 14.37 2.32
CA ARG A 40 -0.27 13.83 3.00
C ARG A 40 0.87 14.82 2.95
N CYS A 41 1.21 15.30 1.76
CA CYS A 41 2.29 16.28 1.59
C CYS A 41 2.03 17.57 2.37
N ALA A 42 0.81 18.11 2.30
CA ALA A 42 0.44 19.30 3.07
C ALA A 42 0.39 19.06 4.59
N TYR A 43 0.02 17.85 5.01
CA TYR A 43 0.01 17.42 6.41
C TYR A 43 1.43 17.37 6.97
N GLU A 44 2.37 16.76 6.24
CA GLU A 44 3.79 16.73 6.58
C GLU A 44 4.39 18.14 6.66
N MET A 45 4.09 19.04 5.70
CA MET A 45 4.51 20.45 5.78
C MET A 45 4.06 21.15 7.07
N VAL A 46 2.83 20.89 7.54
CA VAL A 46 2.31 21.45 8.80
C VAL A 46 3.00 20.82 10.00
N LYS A 47 3.32 19.52 9.95
CA LYS A 47 3.97 18.78 11.03
C LYS A 47 5.44 19.14 11.19
N THR A 48 6.19 19.22 10.10
CA THR A 48 7.64 19.52 10.11
C THR A 48 7.92 21.01 10.24
N GLY A 49 6.98 21.86 9.81
CA GLY A 49 7.21 23.29 9.68
C GLY A 49 8.04 23.67 8.44
N ASP A 50 8.42 22.71 7.60
CA ASP A 50 9.06 22.98 6.31
C ASP A 50 7.99 23.25 5.25
N TRP A 51 7.78 24.54 4.94
CA TRP A 51 6.89 24.99 3.88
C TRP A 51 7.60 25.14 2.52
N VAL A 52 8.91 24.88 2.46
CA VAL A 52 9.73 25.02 1.25
C VAL A 52 9.82 23.68 0.53
N THR A 53 10.10 22.59 1.22
CA THR A 53 10.31 21.27 0.62
C THR A 53 9.03 20.43 0.70
N PRO A 54 8.32 20.17 -0.41
CA PRO A 54 7.23 19.21 -0.39
C PRO A 54 7.76 17.82 -0.10
N GLN A 55 7.15 17.12 0.85
CA GLN A 55 7.57 15.79 1.28
C GLN A 55 6.43 14.77 1.17
N ILE A 56 6.78 13.50 0.95
CA ILE A 56 5.93 12.34 1.19
C ILE A 56 6.81 11.31 1.88
N ASN A 57 6.33 10.76 3.00
CA ASN A 57 7.13 9.91 3.90
C ASN A 57 8.40 10.65 4.35
N TYR A 58 8.28 11.96 4.56
CA TYR A 58 9.39 12.84 4.93
C TYR A 58 10.54 12.90 3.90
N GLN A 59 10.37 12.30 2.72
CA GLN A 59 11.30 12.35 1.60
C GLN A 59 10.88 13.41 0.57
N PRO A 60 11.84 14.13 -0.07
CA PRO A 60 11.51 15.18 -1.02
C PRO A 60 10.66 14.71 -2.23
N HIS A 61 9.54 15.40 -2.47
CA HIS A 61 8.53 15.05 -3.48
C HIS A 61 8.27 16.21 -4.47
N PHE A 62 9.12 16.36 -5.48
CA PHE A 62 9.06 17.49 -6.43
C PHE A 62 8.19 17.30 -7.67
N THR A 63 7.07 16.57 -7.57
CA THR A 63 6.20 16.32 -8.74
C THR A 63 5.35 17.53 -9.14
N LYS A 64 5.08 18.44 -8.21
CA LYS A 64 4.32 19.68 -8.42
C LYS A 64 4.93 20.85 -7.61
N PRO A 65 4.77 22.10 -8.08
CA PRO A 65 5.14 23.27 -7.31
C PRO A 65 4.15 23.50 -6.13
N PRO A 66 4.45 24.41 -5.19
CA PRO A 66 3.98 24.29 -3.82
C PRO A 66 2.59 24.90 -3.56
N MET A 67 2.03 25.68 -4.48
CA MET A 67 0.84 26.48 -4.21
C MET A 67 -0.36 25.63 -3.76
N THR A 68 -0.55 24.44 -4.35
CA THR A 68 -1.62 23.53 -3.93
C THR A 68 -1.39 23.01 -2.52
N TYR A 69 -0.16 22.60 -2.18
CA TYR A 69 0.18 22.14 -0.84
C TYR A 69 0.01 23.27 0.18
N TRP A 70 0.46 24.49 -0.12
CA TRP A 70 0.30 25.65 0.76
C TRP A 70 -1.16 25.97 1.05
N LEU A 71 -2.05 25.90 0.05
CA LEU A 71 -3.48 26.13 0.27
C LEU A 71 -4.12 25.03 1.13
N ILE A 72 -3.72 23.77 0.95
CA ILE A 72 -4.20 22.66 1.78
C ILE A 72 -3.65 22.82 3.21
N ALA A 73 -2.35 23.04 3.39
CA ALA A 73 -1.68 23.25 4.67
C ALA A 73 -2.27 24.44 5.44
N SER A 74 -2.56 25.53 4.74
CA SER A 74 -3.28 26.68 5.31
C SER A 74 -4.69 26.31 5.75
N GLY A 75 -5.40 25.50 4.98
CA GLY A 75 -6.72 24.99 5.34
C GLY A 75 -6.68 24.10 6.58
N LEU A 76 -5.72 23.18 6.65
CA LEU A 76 -5.48 22.33 7.82
C LEU A 76 -5.15 23.16 9.07
N SER A 77 -4.38 24.23 8.91
CA SER A 77 -3.98 25.12 10.03
C SER A 77 -5.09 26.05 10.50
N LEU A 78 -5.93 26.57 9.58
CA LEU A 78 -6.94 27.60 9.89
C LEU A 78 -8.33 27.03 10.19
N VAL A 79 -8.72 25.96 9.51
CA VAL A 79 -10.07 25.35 9.62
C VAL A 79 -10.02 24.09 10.50
N GLY A 80 -8.86 23.42 10.55
CA GLY A 80 -8.60 22.28 11.42
C GLY A 80 -8.08 21.06 10.66
N MET A 81 -7.48 20.13 11.41
CA MET A 81 -6.89 18.90 10.90
C MET A 81 -7.95 17.85 10.59
N ASN A 82 -8.78 18.14 9.58
CA ASN A 82 -9.89 17.32 9.13
C ASN A 82 -10.14 17.53 7.62
N GLU A 83 -11.07 16.78 7.04
CA GLU A 83 -11.38 16.84 5.61
C GLU A 83 -11.92 18.20 5.16
N TRP A 84 -12.55 18.96 6.06
CA TRP A 84 -12.95 20.33 5.78
C TRP A 84 -11.73 21.22 5.58
N GLY A 85 -10.74 21.15 6.47
CA GLY A 85 -9.48 21.89 6.32
C GLY A 85 -8.76 21.51 5.04
N ALA A 86 -8.68 20.21 4.72
CA ALA A 86 -8.03 19.72 3.50
C ALA A 86 -8.66 20.29 2.21
N ARG A 87 -9.97 20.54 2.19
CA ARG A 87 -10.72 20.96 0.98
C ARG A 87 -11.19 22.42 0.99
N ALA A 88 -10.97 23.16 2.08
CA ALA A 88 -11.53 24.51 2.27
C ALA A 88 -11.13 25.49 1.16
N PHE A 89 -9.83 25.68 0.94
CA PHE A 89 -9.33 26.60 -0.10
C PHE A 89 -9.58 26.07 -1.52
N HIS A 90 -9.74 24.76 -1.68
CA HIS A 90 -10.10 24.16 -2.95
C HIS A 90 -11.55 24.48 -3.33
N GLY A 91 -12.51 24.35 -2.41
CA GLY A 91 -13.88 24.81 -2.59
C GLY A 91 -13.97 26.32 -2.81
N LEU A 92 -13.16 27.11 -2.07
CA LEU A 92 -13.10 28.56 -2.22
C LEU A 92 -12.64 28.98 -3.62
N THR A 93 -11.56 28.40 -4.13
CA THR A 93 -11.04 28.72 -5.48
C THR A 93 -12.03 28.36 -6.57
N PHE A 94 -12.78 27.26 -6.45
CA PHE A 94 -13.90 26.96 -7.35
C PHE A 94 -14.98 28.06 -7.33
N ALA A 95 -15.44 28.46 -6.15
CA ALA A 95 -16.47 29.49 -6.01
C ALA A 95 -15.99 30.84 -6.57
N LEU A 96 -14.77 31.24 -6.24
CA LEU A 96 -14.16 32.46 -6.75
C LEU A 96 -13.98 32.40 -8.28
N THR A 97 -13.65 31.25 -8.85
CA THR A 97 -13.57 31.09 -10.32
C THR A 97 -14.93 31.35 -10.97
N ALA A 98 -15.99 30.73 -10.46
CA ALA A 98 -17.34 30.96 -10.99
C ALA A 98 -17.75 32.45 -10.92
N LEU A 99 -17.45 33.10 -9.79
CA LEU A 99 -17.73 34.53 -9.59
C LEU A 99 -16.88 35.40 -10.53
N LEU A 100 -15.61 35.08 -10.75
CA LEU A 100 -14.73 35.77 -11.69
C LEU A 100 -15.20 35.61 -13.14
N VAL A 101 -15.62 34.40 -13.53
CA VAL A 101 -16.25 34.13 -14.83
C VAL A 101 -17.49 34.99 -15.01
N GLY A 102 -18.36 35.04 -13.99
CA GLY A 102 -19.55 35.90 -14.02
C GLY A 102 -19.22 37.39 -14.08
N PHE A 103 -18.26 37.83 -13.28
CA PHE A 103 -17.79 39.21 -13.27
C PHE A 103 -17.22 39.62 -14.64
N LEU A 104 -16.40 38.76 -15.25
CA LEU A 104 -15.87 38.99 -16.59
C LEU A 104 -17.01 39.08 -17.62
N GLY A 105 -18.01 38.20 -17.54
CA GLY A 105 -19.20 38.23 -18.40
C GLY A 105 -19.99 39.53 -18.26
N LYS A 106 -20.16 40.00 -17.03
CA LYS A 106 -20.78 41.31 -16.72
C LYS A 106 -20.00 42.44 -17.37
N LYS A 107 -18.69 42.47 -17.17
CA LYS A 107 -17.85 43.51 -17.77
C LYS A 107 -17.91 43.40 -19.29
N MET A 108 -17.65 42.25 -19.89
CA MET A 108 -17.64 42.07 -21.34
C MET A 108 -18.98 42.44 -21.99
N TRP A 109 -20.12 42.12 -21.38
CA TRP A 109 -21.45 42.41 -21.96
C TRP A 109 -22.40 43.13 -20.99
N ASN A 110 -22.98 42.43 -20.03
CA ASN A 110 -23.96 42.97 -19.07
C ASN A 110 -24.25 41.97 -17.94
N ASP A 111 -24.95 42.41 -16.90
CA ASP A 111 -25.30 41.60 -15.72
C ASP A 111 -25.99 40.26 -16.07
N ARG A 112 -26.86 40.24 -17.08
CA ARG A 112 -27.53 39.00 -17.51
C ARG A 112 -26.54 37.94 -17.98
N VAL A 113 -25.59 38.32 -18.84
CA VAL A 113 -24.54 37.39 -19.31
C VAL A 113 -23.64 36.98 -18.15
N GLY A 114 -23.32 37.91 -17.24
CA GLY A 114 -22.49 37.63 -16.07
C GLY A 114 -23.10 36.61 -15.12
N MET A 115 -24.32 36.83 -14.65
CA MET A 115 -24.99 35.88 -13.75
C MET A 115 -25.15 34.50 -14.40
N MET A 116 -25.50 34.48 -15.69
CA MET A 116 -25.62 33.23 -16.44
C MET A 116 -24.28 32.50 -16.55
N ALA A 117 -23.17 33.20 -16.81
CA ALA A 117 -21.85 32.59 -16.90
C ALA A 117 -21.37 32.01 -15.55
N CYS A 118 -21.64 32.72 -14.46
CA CYS A 118 -21.37 32.22 -13.10
C CYS A 118 -22.16 30.94 -12.82
N LEU A 119 -23.48 30.96 -13.07
CA LEU A 119 -24.36 29.82 -12.86
C LEU A 119 -23.93 28.63 -13.73
N ILE A 120 -23.59 28.86 -15.00
CA ILE A 120 -23.12 27.82 -15.91
C ILE A 120 -21.86 27.18 -15.35
N TYR A 121 -20.82 27.95 -15.03
CA TYR A 121 -19.57 27.40 -14.52
C TYR A 121 -19.79 26.60 -13.24
N ALA A 122 -20.55 27.14 -12.28
CA ALA A 122 -20.81 26.51 -11.00
C ALA A 122 -21.62 25.20 -11.11
N THR A 123 -22.49 25.07 -12.12
CA THR A 123 -23.37 23.90 -12.30
C THR A 123 -22.95 22.97 -13.43
N THR A 124 -21.78 23.22 -14.01
CA THR A 124 -21.20 22.34 -15.03
C THR A 124 -20.54 21.14 -14.36
N VAL A 125 -20.78 19.94 -14.89
CA VAL A 125 -20.36 18.67 -14.26
C VAL A 125 -18.86 18.62 -13.97
N LEU A 126 -17.99 18.98 -14.92
CA LEU A 126 -16.54 18.83 -14.69
C LEU A 126 -15.98 19.82 -13.65
N PRO A 127 -16.19 21.15 -13.73
CA PRO A 127 -15.82 22.07 -12.65
C PRO A 127 -16.39 21.69 -11.29
N PHE A 128 -17.64 21.22 -11.25
CA PHE A 128 -18.26 20.76 -10.02
C PHE A 128 -17.54 19.52 -9.46
N LEU A 129 -17.36 18.46 -10.25
CA LEU A 129 -16.68 17.24 -9.80
C LEU A 129 -15.22 17.52 -9.41
N ALA A 130 -14.52 18.32 -10.22
CA ALA A 130 -13.16 18.74 -9.93
C ALA A 130 -13.10 19.43 -8.57
N ALA A 131 -13.96 20.41 -8.28
CA ALA A 131 -13.99 21.08 -6.97
C ALA A 131 -14.23 20.15 -5.76
N ASN A 132 -14.79 18.96 -6.01
CA ASN A 132 -15.05 17.94 -5.01
C ASN A 132 -13.97 16.86 -4.94
N THR A 133 -12.85 17.00 -5.63
CA THR A 133 -11.69 16.10 -5.55
C THR A 133 -10.44 16.96 -5.55
N VAL A 134 -9.63 16.92 -4.48
CA VAL A 134 -8.43 17.77 -4.38
C VAL A 134 -7.54 17.57 -5.61
N THR A 135 -7.42 18.62 -6.44
CA THR A 135 -6.61 18.63 -7.65
C THR A 135 -5.97 20.00 -7.86
N THR A 136 -4.75 19.99 -8.40
CA THR A 136 -4.04 21.20 -8.84
C THR A 136 -4.83 21.97 -9.91
N ASP A 137 -5.65 21.28 -10.72
CA ASP A 137 -6.35 21.87 -11.86
C ASP A 137 -7.41 22.91 -11.45
N THR A 138 -8.09 22.74 -10.31
CA THR A 138 -9.11 23.69 -9.82
C THR A 138 -8.47 25.02 -9.42
N ILE A 139 -7.34 24.95 -8.71
CA ILE A 139 -6.57 26.12 -8.27
C ILE A 139 -5.93 26.81 -9.48
N LEU A 140 -5.44 26.02 -10.44
CA LEU A 140 -4.91 26.54 -11.70
C LEU A 140 -5.99 27.33 -12.48
N ALA A 141 -7.19 26.75 -12.63
CA ALA A 141 -8.30 27.40 -13.29
C ALA A 141 -8.67 28.74 -12.64
N PHE A 142 -8.57 28.85 -11.31
CA PHE A 142 -8.77 30.09 -10.59
C PHE A 142 -7.74 31.16 -10.96
N PHE A 143 -6.44 30.87 -10.82
CA PHE A 143 -5.39 31.85 -11.10
C PHE A 143 -5.31 32.23 -12.57
N GLU A 144 -5.53 31.29 -13.49
CA GLU A 144 -5.63 31.57 -14.93
C GLU A 144 -6.82 32.48 -15.25
N THR A 145 -7.98 32.21 -14.66
CA THR A 145 -9.17 33.05 -14.85
C THR A 145 -8.96 34.44 -14.25
N LEU A 146 -8.32 34.54 -13.08
CA LEU A 146 -7.96 35.81 -12.46
C LEU A 146 -7.01 36.62 -13.35
N ALA A 147 -5.98 35.99 -13.92
CA ALA A 147 -5.08 36.64 -14.87
C ALA A 147 -5.86 37.18 -16.08
N VAL A 148 -6.78 36.40 -16.64
CA VAL A 148 -7.62 36.81 -17.77
C VAL A 148 -8.55 37.98 -17.41
N VAL A 149 -9.14 37.98 -16.22
CA VAL A 149 -9.96 39.09 -15.72
C VAL A 149 -9.11 40.37 -15.59
N CYS A 150 -7.95 40.27 -14.95
CA CYS A 150 -7.03 41.39 -14.77
C CYS A 150 -6.55 41.95 -16.11
N PHE A 151 -6.19 41.09 -17.06
CA PHE A 151 -5.89 41.48 -18.43
C PHE A 151 -7.05 42.26 -19.07
N TRP A 152 -8.28 41.75 -18.98
CA TRP A 152 -9.43 42.40 -19.57
C TRP A 152 -9.73 43.77 -18.96
N LEU A 153 -9.56 43.92 -17.65
CA LEU A 153 -9.72 45.19 -16.93
C LEU A 153 -8.65 46.22 -17.31
N SER A 154 -7.39 45.79 -17.45
CA SER A 154 -6.28 46.68 -17.87
C SER A 154 -6.58 47.40 -19.20
N ARG A 155 -7.35 46.77 -20.10
CA ARG A 155 -7.70 47.32 -21.42
C ARG A 155 -8.81 48.39 -21.40
N ARG A 156 -9.59 48.46 -20.31
CA ARG A 156 -10.81 49.27 -20.23
C ARG A 156 -10.64 50.63 -19.57
N THR A 157 -9.66 50.80 -18.71
CA THR A 157 -9.38 52.04 -17.96
C THR A 157 -8.67 53.08 -18.83
N ARG A 158 -9.25 53.35 -20.01
CA ARG A 158 -8.65 54.11 -21.12
C ARG A 158 -8.23 55.55 -20.76
N GLU A 159 -8.77 56.09 -19.67
CA GLU A 159 -8.55 57.45 -19.19
C GLU A 159 -7.64 57.51 -17.94
N GLU A 160 -7.34 56.37 -17.30
CA GLU A 160 -6.55 56.28 -16.06
C GLU A 160 -5.36 55.32 -16.22
N THR A 161 -4.20 55.88 -16.58
CA THR A 161 -2.94 55.15 -16.82
C THR A 161 -2.49 54.32 -15.62
N VAL A 162 -2.68 54.83 -14.41
CA VAL A 162 -2.33 54.14 -13.16
C VAL A 162 -3.18 52.88 -12.97
N THR A 163 -4.50 53.01 -13.06
CA THR A 163 -5.44 51.89 -12.89
C THR A 163 -5.20 50.79 -13.93
N SER A 164 -4.93 51.15 -15.18
CA SER A 164 -4.54 50.18 -16.24
C SER A 164 -3.28 49.39 -15.87
N SER A 165 -2.26 50.09 -15.34
CA SER A 165 -0.99 49.48 -14.95
C SER A 165 -1.15 48.53 -13.76
N VAL A 166 -1.95 48.90 -12.75
CA VAL A 166 -2.23 48.04 -11.58
C VAL A 166 -2.86 46.72 -12.02
N TRP A 167 -3.84 46.74 -12.92
CA TRP A 167 -4.45 45.51 -13.44
C TRP A 167 -3.47 44.68 -14.28
N ALA A 168 -2.55 45.30 -15.01
CA ALA A 168 -1.49 44.57 -15.71
C ALA A 168 -0.53 43.89 -14.72
N LEU A 169 -0.13 44.57 -13.64
CA LEU A 169 0.70 43.97 -12.59
C LEU A 169 -0.04 42.82 -11.87
N ALA A 170 -1.33 43.00 -11.58
CA ALA A 170 -2.17 41.96 -10.98
C ALA A 170 -2.31 40.73 -11.88
N MET A 171 -2.34 40.93 -13.21
CA MET A 171 -2.31 39.82 -14.18
C MET A 171 -1.00 39.03 -14.06
N TRP A 172 0.16 39.70 -14.03
CA TRP A 172 1.45 39.02 -13.89
C TRP A 172 1.61 38.31 -12.54
N PHE A 173 1.12 38.92 -11.47
CA PHE A 173 1.05 38.28 -10.16
C PHE A 173 0.20 36.99 -10.20
N ALA A 174 -1.00 37.05 -10.79
CA ALA A 174 -1.86 35.88 -10.95
C ALA A 174 -1.22 34.79 -11.84
N LEU A 175 -0.52 35.17 -12.93
CA LEU A 175 0.26 34.23 -13.74
C LEU A 175 1.41 33.59 -12.94
N GLY A 176 2.04 34.34 -12.02
CA GLY A 176 3.07 33.83 -11.14
C GLY A 176 2.54 32.77 -10.17
N LEU A 177 1.36 33.01 -9.58
CA LEU A 177 0.67 32.02 -8.74
C LEU A 177 0.17 30.81 -9.53
N ALA A 178 -0.30 31.00 -10.78
CA ALA A 178 -0.64 29.90 -11.68
C ALA A 178 0.61 29.04 -11.98
N PHE A 179 1.77 29.67 -12.20
CA PHE A 179 3.03 28.98 -12.40
C PHE A 179 3.48 28.22 -11.14
N LEU A 180 3.32 28.79 -9.93
CA LEU A 180 3.52 28.06 -8.67
C LEU A 180 2.47 26.98 -8.37
N THR A 181 1.43 26.84 -9.20
CA THR A 181 0.45 25.76 -9.06
C THR A 181 0.82 24.55 -9.94
N LYS A 182 1.22 24.80 -11.20
CA LYS A 182 1.44 23.71 -12.17
C LYS A 182 2.53 23.99 -13.20
N GLY A 183 3.48 24.87 -12.87
CA GLY A 183 4.60 25.24 -13.72
C GLY A 183 4.15 25.89 -15.04
N PRO A 184 4.78 25.57 -16.18
CA PRO A 184 4.50 26.22 -17.47
C PRO A 184 3.04 26.17 -17.94
N ALA A 185 2.25 25.19 -17.47
CA ALA A 185 0.84 25.11 -17.79
C ALA A 185 0.06 26.38 -17.38
N GLY A 186 0.44 27.04 -16.28
CA GLY A 186 -0.19 28.29 -15.83
C GLY A 186 0.00 29.49 -16.76
N LEU A 187 0.83 29.36 -17.79
CA LEU A 187 1.07 30.40 -18.80
C LEU A 187 0.23 30.22 -20.06
N LEU A 188 -0.61 29.18 -20.16
CA LEU A 188 -1.44 28.94 -21.34
C LEU A 188 -2.34 30.14 -21.71
N PRO A 189 -3.00 30.85 -20.77
CA PRO A 189 -3.77 32.05 -21.11
C PRO A 189 -2.93 33.20 -21.64
N LEU A 190 -1.65 33.30 -21.24
CA LEU A 190 -0.74 34.35 -21.70
C LEU A 190 -0.52 34.26 -23.23
N ALA A 191 -0.41 33.04 -23.77
CA ALA A 191 -0.31 32.83 -25.21
C ALA A 191 -1.54 33.39 -25.96
N ALA A 192 -2.74 33.14 -25.43
CA ALA A 192 -3.97 33.70 -25.99
C ALA A 192 -4.04 35.24 -25.90
N ILE A 193 -3.59 35.80 -24.77
CA ILE A 193 -3.51 37.25 -24.52
C ILE A 193 -2.56 37.94 -25.52
N ILE A 194 -1.38 37.36 -25.76
CA ILE A 194 -0.39 37.89 -26.70
C ILE A 194 -0.95 37.86 -28.12
N VAL A 195 -1.44 36.71 -28.59
CA VAL A 195 -2.00 36.57 -29.95
C VAL A 195 -3.18 37.52 -30.15
N TYR A 196 -4.05 37.64 -29.15
CA TYR A 196 -5.17 38.57 -29.19
C TYR A 196 -4.71 40.03 -29.36
N THR A 197 -3.74 40.46 -28.56
CA THR A 197 -3.26 41.86 -28.58
C THR A 197 -2.60 42.20 -29.91
N VAL A 198 -1.78 41.30 -30.45
CA VAL A 198 -1.15 41.45 -31.77
C VAL A 198 -2.23 41.53 -32.88
N THR A 199 -3.24 40.65 -32.81
CA THR A 199 -4.29 40.55 -33.84
C THR A 199 -5.18 41.80 -33.91
N VAL A 200 -5.54 42.38 -32.76
CA VAL A 200 -6.34 43.62 -32.71
C VAL A 200 -5.52 44.85 -33.18
N ARG A 201 -4.24 44.68 -33.53
CA ARG A 201 -3.27 45.75 -33.89
C ARG A 201 -3.21 46.88 -32.87
N ASP A 202 -3.41 46.54 -31.61
CA ASP A 202 -3.25 47.43 -30.47
C ASP A 202 -1.76 47.51 -30.09
N ARG A 203 -0.88 47.70 -31.10
CA ARG A 203 0.59 47.59 -30.95
C ARG A 203 1.17 48.62 -30.00
N LYS A 204 0.49 49.75 -29.81
CA LYS A 204 0.83 50.76 -28.78
C LYS A 204 0.60 50.27 -27.34
N ARG A 205 -0.17 49.19 -27.13
CA ARG A 205 -0.50 48.62 -25.82
C ARG A 205 0.22 47.32 -25.47
N LEU A 206 0.89 46.67 -26.43
CA LEU A 206 1.75 45.51 -26.14
C LEU A 206 2.83 45.87 -25.10
N PRO A 207 3.51 47.04 -25.16
CA PRO A 207 4.46 47.47 -24.14
C PRO A 207 3.80 47.86 -22.80
N ALA A 208 2.50 48.15 -22.79
CA ALA A 208 1.80 48.69 -21.61
C ALA A 208 1.42 47.61 -20.58
N PHE A 209 1.26 46.35 -21.00
CA PHE A 209 1.08 45.24 -20.06
C PHE A 209 2.25 44.25 -20.07
N VAL A 210 3.06 44.14 -21.12
CA VAL A 210 4.34 43.40 -21.05
C VAL A 210 5.45 44.38 -20.67
N THR A 211 5.37 44.89 -19.44
CA THR A 211 6.37 45.80 -18.88
C THR A 211 7.47 45.01 -18.20
N LEU A 212 8.69 45.57 -18.13
CA LEU A 212 9.77 45.00 -17.33
C LEU A 212 9.31 44.78 -15.88
N ILE A 213 8.55 45.73 -15.32
CA ILE A 213 7.97 45.62 -13.97
C ILE A 213 7.01 44.44 -13.86
N GLY A 214 6.14 44.23 -14.84
CA GLY A 214 5.24 43.07 -14.86
C GLY A 214 5.99 41.74 -14.88
N ILE A 215 7.03 41.64 -15.72
CA ILE A 215 7.91 40.46 -15.77
C ILE A 215 8.65 40.26 -14.44
N MET A 216 9.12 41.34 -13.80
CA MET A 216 9.72 41.27 -12.46
C MET A 216 8.72 40.83 -11.40
N VAL A 217 7.46 41.30 -11.43
CA VAL A 217 6.39 40.82 -10.55
C VAL A 217 6.19 39.33 -10.74
N PHE A 218 6.07 38.87 -11.99
CA PHE A 218 6.00 37.43 -12.27
C PHE A 218 7.22 36.68 -11.70
N ALA A 219 8.44 37.16 -11.96
CA ALA A 219 9.66 36.50 -11.52
C ALA A 219 9.74 36.40 -9.99
N VAL A 220 9.43 37.48 -9.27
CA VAL A 220 9.42 37.53 -7.80
C VAL A 220 8.30 36.69 -7.21
N THR A 221 7.19 36.50 -7.93
CA THR A 221 6.10 35.64 -7.45
C THR A 221 6.39 34.16 -7.75
N ALA A 222 6.89 33.85 -8.95
CA ALA A 222 6.97 32.49 -9.47
C ALA A 222 8.27 31.76 -9.13
N LEU A 223 9.41 32.46 -9.15
CA LEU A 223 10.73 31.83 -9.13
C LEU A 223 11.36 31.61 -7.75
N PRO A 224 11.06 32.36 -6.66
CA PRO A 224 11.79 32.19 -5.41
C PRO A 224 11.75 30.77 -4.84
N TRP A 225 10.59 30.10 -4.94
CA TRP A 225 10.48 28.71 -4.48
C TRP A 225 11.38 27.77 -5.28
N TYR A 226 11.37 27.86 -6.61
CA TYR A 226 12.26 27.06 -7.46
C TYR A 226 13.74 27.32 -7.13
N VAL A 227 14.11 28.58 -6.91
CA VAL A 227 15.48 28.94 -6.51
C VAL A 227 15.84 28.34 -5.15
N ALA A 228 14.93 28.38 -4.18
CA ALA A 228 15.15 27.81 -2.85
C ALA A 228 15.38 26.29 -2.91
N VAL A 229 14.47 25.54 -3.55
CA VAL A 229 14.58 24.06 -3.62
C VAL A 229 15.76 23.60 -4.48
N VAL A 230 16.07 24.29 -5.58
CA VAL A 230 17.23 23.96 -6.42
C VAL A 230 18.55 24.20 -5.69
N ARG A 231 18.61 25.18 -4.78
CA ARG A 231 19.79 25.40 -3.93
C ARG A 231 19.94 24.36 -2.84
N GLN A 232 18.84 23.76 -2.38
CA GLN A 232 18.83 22.75 -1.32
C GLN A 232 19.09 21.33 -1.84
N HIS A 233 18.79 21.06 -3.11
CA HIS A 233 18.88 19.71 -3.68
C HIS A 233 19.70 19.68 -4.98
N GLU A 234 20.86 19.02 -4.93
CA GLU A 234 21.70 18.80 -6.11
C GLU A 234 20.96 17.98 -7.18
N GLY A 235 21.18 18.28 -8.47
CA GLY A 235 20.53 17.59 -9.59
C GLY A 235 19.05 17.93 -9.83
N LEU A 236 18.38 18.69 -8.94
CA LEU A 236 16.97 19.03 -9.08
C LEU A 236 16.68 19.95 -10.28
N LEU A 237 17.63 20.83 -10.64
CA LEU A 237 17.51 21.68 -11.83
C LEU A 237 17.42 20.84 -13.11
N SER A 238 18.31 19.85 -13.27
CA SER A 238 18.27 18.91 -14.40
C SER A 238 17.00 18.07 -14.40
N TYR A 239 16.47 17.70 -13.23
CA TYR A 239 15.19 17.00 -13.12
C TYR A 239 14.01 17.86 -13.61
N PHE A 240 13.89 19.12 -13.14
CA PHE A 240 12.82 20.01 -13.57
C PHE A 240 12.87 20.30 -15.08
N PHE A 241 14.04 20.61 -15.62
CA PHE A 241 14.20 20.87 -17.04
C PHE A 241 14.03 19.59 -17.88
N GLY A 242 14.65 18.48 -17.47
CA GLY A 242 14.68 17.22 -18.20
C GLY A 242 13.35 16.47 -18.19
N HIS A 243 12.77 16.18 -17.03
CA HIS A 243 11.57 15.34 -16.91
C HIS A 243 10.26 16.15 -16.86
N GLU A 244 10.21 17.24 -16.09
CA GLU A 244 8.96 17.98 -15.86
C GLU A 244 8.62 18.98 -16.98
N VAL A 245 9.63 19.58 -17.63
CA VAL A 245 9.45 20.50 -18.77
C VAL A 245 9.67 19.79 -20.11
N VAL A 246 10.90 19.34 -20.40
CA VAL A 246 11.23 18.70 -21.68
C VAL A 246 10.58 17.32 -21.78
N GLY A 247 10.56 16.54 -20.71
CA GLY A 247 9.97 15.21 -20.70
C GLY A 247 8.48 15.20 -21.00
N ARG A 248 7.73 16.15 -20.45
CA ARG A 248 6.30 16.28 -20.76
C ARG A 248 6.00 16.82 -22.16
N ILE A 249 6.93 17.56 -22.77
CA ILE A 249 6.74 18.19 -24.09
C ILE A 249 7.30 17.32 -25.23
N VAL A 250 8.41 16.59 -25.00
CA VAL A 250 9.25 15.97 -26.04
C VAL A 250 9.40 14.45 -25.87
N THR A 251 9.68 13.93 -24.67
CA THR A 251 9.97 12.49 -24.48
C THR A 251 8.80 11.70 -23.90
N ALA A 252 8.38 10.67 -24.62
CA ALA A 252 7.15 9.91 -24.41
C ALA A 252 7.17 8.93 -23.20
N GLU A 253 7.71 9.30 -22.04
CA GLU A 253 7.84 8.38 -20.89
C GLU A 253 6.50 8.04 -20.22
N HIS A 254 5.51 8.93 -20.25
CA HIS A 254 4.26 8.71 -19.51
C HIS A 254 3.14 8.01 -20.30
N ARG A 255 3.31 7.71 -21.61
CA ARG A 255 2.35 7.06 -22.57
C ARG A 255 0.86 7.00 -22.19
N ARG A 256 0.26 8.07 -21.66
CA ARG A 256 -1.19 8.16 -21.40
C ARG A 256 -1.87 8.77 -22.63
N ASN A 257 -2.48 7.92 -23.45
CA ASN A 257 -3.12 8.25 -24.73
C ASN A 257 -2.17 8.83 -25.81
N PRO A 258 -1.08 8.14 -26.20
CA PRO A 258 -0.07 8.66 -27.13
C PRO A 258 -0.52 8.71 -28.60
N SER A 259 -1.65 8.07 -28.95
CA SER A 259 -2.15 8.05 -30.34
C SER A 259 -2.45 9.44 -30.88
N TRP A 260 -2.40 9.63 -32.20
CA TRP A 260 -2.77 10.89 -32.86
C TRP A 260 -4.24 11.29 -32.65
N PHE A 261 -5.13 10.31 -32.41
CA PHE A 261 -6.51 10.53 -31.97
C PHE A 261 -6.66 10.78 -30.45
N GLY A 262 -5.55 10.76 -29.70
CA GLY A 262 -5.51 10.91 -28.24
C GLY A 262 -6.19 12.18 -27.72
N PRO A 263 -5.97 13.36 -28.33
CA PRO A 263 -6.68 14.59 -27.94
C PRO A 263 -8.20 14.48 -28.11
N ILE A 264 -8.66 13.82 -29.18
CA ILE A 264 -10.09 13.62 -29.42
C ILE A 264 -10.65 12.68 -28.34
N LYS A 265 -9.99 11.56 -28.06
CA LYS A 265 -10.42 10.61 -27.02
C LYS A 265 -10.43 11.24 -25.62
N ALA A 266 -9.42 12.05 -25.28
CA ALA A 266 -9.28 12.63 -23.96
C ALA A 266 -10.11 13.91 -23.75
N TYR A 267 -10.09 14.84 -24.70
CA TYR A 267 -10.64 16.18 -24.49
C TYR A 267 -12.03 16.37 -25.06
N LEU A 268 -12.43 15.68 -26.14
CA LEU A 268 -13.77 15.87 -26.70
C LEU A 268 -14.86 15.37 -25.73
N PRO A 269 -14.82 14.13 -25.19
CA PRO A 269 -15.78 13.70 -24.16
C PRO A 269 -15.73 14.60 -22.93
N THR A 270 -14.52 14.99 -22.50
CA THR A 270 -14.36 15.86 -21.33
C THR A 270 -15.00 17.22 -21.53
N LEU A 271 -14.79 17.88 -22.67
CA LEU A 271 -15.38 19.19 -22.96
C LEU A 271 -16.88 19.12 -23.23
N THR A 272 -17.40 18.00 -23.74
CA THR A 272 -18.82 17.84 -24.09
C THR A 272 -19.65 17.31 -22.92
N ILE A 273 -19.33 16.11 -22.42
CA ILE A 273 -19.98 15.49 -21.27
C ILE A 273 -19.68 16.29 -20.00
N GLY A 274 -18.43 16.73 -19.84
CA GLY A 274 -18.08 17.57 -18.70
C GLY A 274 -18.81 18.92 -18.71
N ALA A 275 -19.22 19.42 -19.89
CA ALA A 275 -20.02 20.65 -20.03
C ALA A 275 -21.54 20.43 -19.87
N PHE A 276 -21.98 19.19 -19.61
CA PHE A 276 -23.37 18.90 -19.27
C PHE A 276 -23.76 19.64 -17.96
N PRO A 277 -25.01 20.11 -17.83
CA PRO A 277 -26.12 20.03 -18.80
C PRO A 277 -26.11 21.12 -19.88
N TRP A 278 -25.24 22.11 -19.78
CA TRP A 278 -25.28 23.29 -20.66
C TRP A 278 -24.89 22.98 -22.10
N ALA A 279 -24.08 21.95 -22.32
CA ALA A 279 -23.76 21.42 -23.65
C ALA A 279 -25.00 21.00 -24.46
N ALA A 280 -26.11 20.61 -23.80
CA ALA A 280 -27.36 20.25 -24.46
C ALA A 280 -27.98 21.41 -25.26
N TYR A 281 -27.64 22.66 -24.93
CA TYR A 281 -28.09 23.83 -25.67
C TYR A 281 -27.24 24.11 -26.92
N TRP A 282 -26.04 23.56 -27.05
CA TRP A 282 -25.13 23.87 -28.17
C TRP A 282 -25.73 23.59 -29.55
N PRO A 283 -26.44 22.48 -29.82
CA PRO A 283 -27.09 22.27 -31.12
C PRO A 283 -28.12 23.36 -31.45
N VAL A 284 -28.91 23.78 -30.46
CA VAL A 284 -29.91 24.86 -30.62
C VAL A 284 -29.22 26.19 -30.87
N LEU A 285 -28.13 26.49 -30.13
CA LEU A 285 -27.33 27.70 -30.32
C LEU A 285 -26.70 27.74 -31.71
N LEU A 286 -26.14 26.62 -32.20
CA LEU A 286 -25.55 26.50 -33.53
C LEU A 286 -26.61 26.68 -34.64
N ARG A 287 -27.80 26.10 -34.47
CA ARG A 287 -28.91 26.28 -35.43
C ARG A 287 -29.42 27.72 -35.46
N ARG A 288 -29.62 28.36 -34.30
CA ARG A 288 -30.18 29.72 -34.20
C ARG A 288 -29.20 30.83 -34.54
N SER A 289 -27.90 30.63 -34.32
CA SER A 289 -26.87 31.57 -34.75
C SER A 289 -26.75 31.65 -36.28
N LYS A 290 -27.48 30.80 -37.02
CA LYS A 290 -27.22 30.39 -38.42
C LYS A 290 -25.78 29.83 -38.49
N PRO A 291 -25.42 28.87 -39.36
CA PRO A 291 -24.08 28.28 -39.37
C PRO A 291 -22.97 29.26 -39.85
N GLN A 292 -23.02 30.54 -39.46
CA GLN A 292 -22.02 31.56 -39.73
C GLN A 292 -20.65 31.15 -39.20
N VAL A 293 -20.57 30.47 -38.05
CA VAL A 293 -19.29 29.95 -37.51
C VAL A 293 -18.62 28.95 -38.46
N PHE A 294 -19.37 28.29 -39.33
CA PHE A 294 -18.83 27.40 -40.37
C PHE A 294 -18.50 28.13 -41.69
N ARG A 295 -18.80 29.44 -41.79
CA ARG A 295 -18.49 30.27 -42.95
C ARG A 295 -17.17 31.00 -42.76
N LEU A 296 -16.31 30.95 -43.78
CA LEU A 296 -15.02 31.65 -43.79
C LEU A 296 -15.15 33.16 -43.54
N SER A 297 -16.25 33.78 -43.97
CA SER A 297 -16.51 35.22 -43.76
C SER A 297 -16.67 35.59 -42.28
N TRP A 298 -17.18 34.70 -41.44
CA TRP A 298 -17.29 34.94 -40.00
C TRP A 298 -15.90 35.01 -39.34
N TRP A 299 -15.00 34.10 -39.73
CA TRP A 299 -13.61 34.09 -39.24
C TRP A 299 -12.83 35.30 -39.72
N LYS A 300 -13.03 35.71 -41.00
CA LYS A 300 -12.44 36.95 -41.53
C LYS A 300 -12.91 38.20 -40.76
N GLY A 301 -14.19 38.24 -40.38
CA GLY A 301 -14.76 39.34 -39.59
C GLY A 301 -14.52 39.27 -38.08
N LEU A 302 -13.87 38.20 -37.57
CA LEU A 302 -13.69 38.01 -36.12
C LEU A 302 -12.83 39.13 -35.50
N ARG A 303 -11.88 39.66 -36.27
CA ARG A 303 -11.02 40.79 -35.87
C ARG A 303 -11.82 42.06 -35.51
N GLU A 304 -12.96 42.27 -36.15
CA GLU A 304 -13.88 43.40 -35.89
C GLU A 304 -14.76 43.15 -34.65
N ARG A 305 -14.71 41.93 -34.08
CA ARG A 305 -15.50 41.50 -32.92
C ARG A 305 -14.57 41.14 -31.76
N PRO A 306 -13.89 42.12 -31.13
CA PRO A 306 -12.79 41.87 -30.19
C PRO A 306 -13.18 41.01 -28.98
N LYS A 307 -14.43 41.06 -28.51
CA LYS A 307 -14.92 40.21 -27.41
C LYS A 307 -15.04 38.74 -27.83
N ALA A 308 -15.52 38.48 -29.05
CA ALA A 308 -15.66 37.13 -29.59
C ALA A 308 -14.29 36.56 -29.99
N LEU A 309 -13.43 37.38 -30.60
CA LEU A 309 -12.04 37.02 -30.89
C LEU A 309 -11.32 36.55 -29.64
N PHE A 310 -11.44 37.29 -28.54
CA PHE A 310 -10.77 36.93 -27.29
C PHE A 310 -11.23 35.56 -26.77
N LEU A 311 -12.54 35.28 -26.74
CA LEU A 311 -13.07 33.98 -26.31
C LEU A 311 -12.57 32.82 -27.20
N VAL A 312 -12.54 33.02 -28.51
CA VAL A 312 -12.03 32.01 -29.47
C VAL A 312 -10.55 31.71 -29.21
N LEU A 313 -9.74 32.74 -28.97
CA LEU A 313 -8.31 32.57 -28.72
C LEU A 313 -8.05 31.98 -27.32
N TRP A 314 -8.77 32.44 -26.29
CA TRP A 314 -8.64 31.95 -24.92
C TRP A 314 -9.04 30.48 -24.79
N PHE A 315 -10.01 30.01 -25.57
CA PHE A 315 -10.33 28.59 -25.63
C PHE A 315 -9.38 27.83 -26.59
N GLY A 316 -9.21 28.33 -27.81
CA GLY A 316 -8.58 27.61 -28.91
C GLY A 316 -7.07 27.43 -28.79
N ILE A 317 -6.33 28.46 -28.35
CA ILE A 317 -4.86 28.38 -28.23
C ILE A 317 -4.45 27.38 -27.14
N PRO A 318 -4.93 27.52 -25.88
CA PRO A 318 -4.63 26.53 -24.85
C PRO A 318 -5.03 25.10 -25.25
N LEU A 319 -6.22 24.90 -25.84
CA LEU A 319 -6.66 23.57 -26.30
C LEU A 319 -5.72 22.99 -27.35
N THR A 320 -5.25 23.82 -28.27
CA THR A 320 -4.31 23.41 -29.33
C THR A 320 -2.97 22.99 -28.72
N LEU A 321 -2.41 23.80 -27.82
CA LEU A 321 -1.15 23.49 -27.12
C LEU A 321 -1.27 22.20 -26.30
N LEU A 322 -2.35 22.03 -25.55
CA LEU A 322 -2.64 20.82 -24.78
C LEU A 322 -2.84 19.58 -25.67
N SER A 323 -3.30 19.77 -26.90
CA SER A 323 -3.47 18.67 -27.88
C SER A 323 -2.13 18.17 -28.42
N PHE A 324 -1.13 19.06 -28.53
CA PHE A 324 0.24 18.69 -28.92
C PHE A 324 1.05 18.03 -27.79
N SER A 325 0.62 18.11 -26.53
CA SER A 325 1.26 17.42 -25.40
C SER A 325 1.28 15.89 -25.58
N SER A 326 2.39 15.24 -25.23
CA SER A 326 2.55 13.79 -25.28
C SER A 326 1.77 13.06 -24.18
N SER A 327 1.55 13.72 -23.04
CA SER A 327 0.74 13.24 -21.90
C SER A 327 -0.58 14.02 -21.82
N ARG A 328 -1.71 13.31 -21.81
CA ARG A 328 -3.06 13.91 -21.89
C ARG A 328 -3.99 13.34 -20.82
N LEU A 329 -4.37 14.18 -19.87
CA LEU A 329 -5.34 13.85 -18.82
C LEU A 329 -6.61 14.70 -18.97
N PRO A 330 -7.81 14.15 -18.70
CA PRO A 330 -9.07 14.89 -18.78
C PRO A 330 -9.05 16.25 -18.07
N PHE A 331 -8.52 16.33 -16.85
CA PHE A 331 -8.55 17.58 -16.08
C PHE A 331 -7.66 18.71 -16.64
N TYR A 332 -6.77 18.46 -17.61
CA TYR A 332 -5.95 19.52 -18.19
C TYR A 332 -6.75 20.61 -18.91
N VAL A 333 -7.95 20.27 -19.41
CA VAL A 333 -8.84 21.24 -20.06
C VAL A 333 -9.78 21.96 -19.08
N LEU A 334 -9.66 21.70 -17.77
CA LEU A 334 -10.52 22.32 -16.75
C LEU A 334 -10.53 23.86 -16.80
N PRO A 335 -9.39 24.56 -16.96
CA PRO A 335 -9.41 26.03 -17.08
C PRO A 335 -10.21 26.55 -18.28
N LEU A 336 -10.36 25.75 -19.35
CA LEU A 336 -11.09 26.13 -20.56
C LEU A 336 -12.61 26.23 -20.33
N PHE A 337 -13.11 25.64 -19.24
CA PHE A 337 -14.52 25.75 -18.86
C PHE A 337 -14.92 27.18 -18.51
N ALA A 338 -13.98 28.04 -18.10
CA ALA A 338 -14.23 29.46 -17.90
C ALA A 338 -14.64 30.16 -19.21
N ALA A 339 -13.86 29.96 -20.28
CA ALA A 339 -14.16 30.48 -21.61
C ALA A 339 -15.44 29.86 -22.19
N LEU A 340 -15.63 28.56 -22.00
CA LEU A 340 -16.79 27.80 -22.49
C LEU A 340 -18.09 28.24 -21.81
N ALA A 341 -18.06 28.49 -20.50
CA ALA A 341 -19.19 29.00 -19.74
C ALA A 341 -19.60 30.39 -20.22
N LEU A 342 -18.63 31.29 -20.46
CA LEU A 342 -18.88 32.62 -21.01
C LEU A 342 -19.45 32.59 -22.42
N ALA A 343 -18.88 31.77 -23.31
CA ALA A 343 -19.38 31.59 -24.67
C ALA A 343 -20.82 31.07 -24.67
N THR A 344 -21.11 30.05 -23.83
CA THR A 344 -22.44 29.47 -23.69
C THR A 344 -23.44 30.47 -23.10
N ALA A 345 -23.05 31.21 -22.05
CA ALA A 345 -23.88 32.27 -21.45
C ALA A 345 -24.25 33.35 -22.45
N ARG A 346 -23.28 33.78 -23.26
CA ARG A 346 -23.50 34.79 -24.30
C ARG A 346 -24.40 34.26 -25.41
N GLY A 347 -24.19 33.03 -25.86
CA GLY A 347 -25.04 32.37 -26.85
C GLY A 347 -26.49 32.25 -26.39
N LEU A 348 -26.71 31.78 -25.16
CA LEU A 348 -28.04 31.68 -24.56
C LEU A 348 -28.71 33.04 -24.43
N SER A 349 -27.98 34.05 -23.95
CA SER A 349 -28.52 35.41 -23.79
C SER A 349 -28.93 36.06 -25.11
N LEU A 350 -28.32 35.66 -26.24
CA LEU A 350 -28.65 36.14 -27.57
C LEU A 350 -29.77 35.33 -28.23
N CYS A 351 -29.70 34.00 -28.16
CA CYS A 351 -30.58 33.11 -28.92
C CYS A 351 -31.85 32.70 -28.15
N LEU A 352 -31.81 32.75 -26.82
CA LEU A 352 -32.87 32.30 -25.91
C LEU A 352 -33.04 33.26 -24.69
N PRO A 353 -33.27 34.56 -24.91
CA PRO A 353 -33.28 35.56 -23.84
C PRO A 353 -34.38 35.34 -22.79
N GLU A 354 -35.55 34.86 -23.20
CA GLU A 354 -36.66 34.51 -22.29
C GLU A 354 -36.28 33.36 -21.38
N ARG A 355 -35.65 32.31 -21.93
CA ARG A 355 -35.17 31.16 -21.16
C ARG A 355 -34.13 31.55 -20.11
N VAL A 356 -33.23 32.46 -20.46
CA VAL A 356 -32.26 33.03 -19.50
C VAL A 356 -32.98 33.81 -18.40
N SER A 357 -34.03 34.56 -18.74
CA SER A 357 -34.84 35.27 -17.74
C SER A 357 -35.58 34.32 -16.80
N GLU A 358 -36.17 33.23 -17.31
CA GLU A 358 -36.79 32.17 -16.50
C GLU A 358 -35.80 31.57 -15.51
N ILE A 359 -34.61 31.20 -15.99
CA ILE A 359 -33.54 30.60 -15.19
C ILE A 359 -33.09 31.54 -14.07
N LEU A 360 -32.74 32.79 -14.41
CA LEU A 360 -32.19 33.75 -13.44
C LEU A 360 -33.23 34.29 -12.45
N SER A 361 -34.52 34.22 -12.79
CA SER A 361 -35.61 34.55 -11.89
C SER A 361 -36.12 33.35 -11.09
N PHE A 362 -35.58 32.14 -11.32
CA PHE A 362 -36.03 30.89 -10.72
C PHE A 362 -37.53 30.64 -10.92
N ARG A 363 -38.07 31.00 -12.10
CA ARG A 363 -39.48 30.85 -12.47
C ARG A 363 -39.66 29.99 -13.71
N GLY A 364 -40.87 29.46 -13.87
CA GLY A 364 -41.25 28.64 -15.02
C GLY A 364 -40.39 27.38 -15.18
N ARG A 365 -40.39 26.83 -16.40
CA ARG A 365 -39.67 25.58 -16.71
C ARG A 365 -38.16 25.72 -16.58
N GLY A 366 -37.59 26.90 -16.89
CA GLY A 366 -36.17 27.18 -16.73
C GLY A 366 -35.70 27.16 -15.27
N GLY A 367 -36.45 27.81 -14.37
CA GLY A 367 -36.16 27.81 -12.94
C GLY A 367 -36.26 26.42 -12.31
N ILE A 368 -37.31 25.66 -12.63
CA ILE A 368 -37.50 24.28 -12.13
C ILE A 368 -36.33 23.39 -12.57
N ALA A 369 -35.89 23.48 -13.83
CA ALA A 369 -34.76 22.68 -14.32
C ALA A 369 -33.46 22.97 -13.57
N VAL A 370 -33.18 24.24 -13.25
CA VAL A 370 -32.00 24.61 -12.44
C VAL A 370 -32.15 24.15 -10.99
N ALA A 371 -33.33 24.26 -10.39
CA ALA A 371 -33.57 23.75 -9.05
C ALA A 371 -33.33 22.23 -8.96
N LEU A 372 -33.86 21.45 -9.92
CA LEU A 372 -33.60 20.01 -10.00
C LEU A 372 -32.13 19.69 -10.22
N LEU A 373 -31.42 20.46 -11.06
CA LEU A 373 -29.98 20.31 -11.25
C LEU A 373 -29.22 20.56 -9.94
N LEU A 374 -29.56 21.60 -9.19
CA LEU A 374 -28.93 21.90 -7.90
C LEU A 374 -29.17 20.78 -6.89
N VAL A 375 -30.41 20.27 -6.80
CA VAL A 375 -30.74 19.12 -5.95
C VAL A 375 -29.95 17.88 -6.37
N ALA A 376 -29.84 17.60 -7.67
CA ALA A 376 -29.07 16.46 -8.17
C ALA A 376 -27.57 16.61 -7.85
N LEU A 377 -26.97 17.78 -8.06
CA LEU A 377 -25.57 18.04 -7.77
C LEU A 377 -25.29 17.95 -6.27
N ILE A 378 -26.06 18.62 -5.42
CA ILE A 378 -25.90 18.57 -3.96
C ILE A 378 -26.18 17.15 -3.44
N GLY A 379 -27.25 16.53 -3.91
CA GLY A 379 -27.62 15.15 -3.57
C GLY A 379 -26.53 14.15 -3.96
N SER A 380 -25.85 14.34 -5.10
CA SER A 380 -24.73 13.49 -5.50
C SER A 380 -23.58 13.52 -4.51
N LYS A 381 -23.30 14.67 -3.87
CA LYS A 381 -22.31 14.76 -2.79
C LYS A 381 -22.79 14.07 -1.52
N GLY A 382 -24.07 14.23 -1.17
CA GLY A 382 -24.67 13.55 -0.02
C GLY A 382 -24.61 12.02 -0.18
N VAL A 383 -24.91 11.51 -1.37
CA VAL A 383 -24.75 10.08 -1.71
C VAL A 383 -23.29 9.66 -1.63
N ALA A 384 -22.37 10.43 -2.23
CA ALA A 384 -20.93 10.15 -2.15
C ALA A 384 -20.38 10.13 -0.71
N ALA A 385 -21.01 10.84 0.22
CA ALA A 385 -20.66 10.82 1.63
C ALA A 385 -20.95 9.48 2.34
N HIS A 386 -21.84 8.66 1.78
CA HIS A 386 -22.30 7.41 2.39
C HIS A 386 -21.81 6.17 1.64
N ILE A 387 -21.17 6.33 0.47
CA ILE A 387 -20.62 5.21 -0.30
C ILE A 387 -19.21 4.92 0.19
N ALA A 388 -19.04 3.79 0.86
CA ALA A 388 -17.71 3.25 1.17
C ALA A 388 -17.02 2.84 -0.13
N TRP A 389 -16.05 3.64 -0.56
CA TRP A 389 -15.27 3.36 -1.76
C TRP A 389 -13.96 2.66 -1.37
N LYS A 390 -13.53 1.68 -2.16
CA LYS A 390 -12.30 0.91 -1.88
C LYS A 390 -11.04 1.76 -1.75
N ARG A 391 -11.06 2.99 -2.27
CA ARG A 391 -9.97 3.97 -2.23
C ARG A 391 -10.24 5.12 -1.25
N ASP A 392 -11.12 4.91 -0.27
CA ASP A 392 -11.37 5.87 0.81
C ASP A 392 -10.47 5.54 2.02
N SER A 393 -9.51 6.40 2.30
CA SER A 393 -8.50 6.18 3.35
C SER A 393 -9.11 6.26 4.76
N ARG A 394 -10.23 6.97 4.94
CA ARG A 394 -10.97 6.98 6.22
C ARG A 394 -11.71 5.67 6.44
N ALA A 395 -12.33 5.12 5.39
CA ALA A 395 -12.98 3.82 5.47
C ALA A 395 -11.97 2.71 5.76
N MET A 396 -10.79 2.77 5.12
CA MET A 396 -9.68 1.88 5.42
C MET A 396 -9.25 2.00 6.88
N TRP A 397 -8.94 3.22 7.36
CA TRP A 397 -8.56 3.48 8.74
C TRP A 397 -9.59 2.93 9.74
N ASN A 398 -10.87 3.24 9.53
CA ASN A 398 -11.93 2.78 10.42
C ASN A 398 -12.03 1.26 10.51
N GLY A 399 -11.68 0.53 9.45
CA GLY A 399 -11.71 -0.93 9.45
C GLY A 399 -10.49 -1.58 10.11
N ILE A 400 -9.33 -0.88 10.15
CA ILE A 400 -8.09 -1.44 10.71
C ILE A 400 -7.77 -0.92 12.11
N LYS A 401 -8.28 0.27 12.50
CA LYS A 401 -7.90 0.92 13.75
C LYS A 401 -8.15 0.03 14.97
N ASP A 402 -9.25 -0.71 15.04
CA ASP A 402 -9.57 -1.50 16.23
C ASP A 402 -8.60 -2.69 16.39
N ALA A 403 -8.18 -3.30 15.28
CA ALA A 403 -7.16 -4.34 15.29
C ALA A 403 -5.81 -3.78 15.78
N ILE A 404 -5.44 -2.58 15.31
CA ILE A 404 -4.23 -1.87 15.75
C ILE A 404 -4.30 -1.50 17.24
N HIS A 405 -5.44 -0.99 17.73
CA HIS A 405 -5.57 -0.58 19.14
C HIS A 405 -5.65 -1.76 20.12
N ARG A 406 -5.98 -2.98 19.66
CA ARG A 406 -6.00 -4.20 20.49
C ARG A 406 -4.64 -4.84 20.68
N ARG A 407 -3.60 -4.36 19.99
CA ARG A 407 -2.26 -4.95 20.10
C ARG A 407 -1.73 -4.84 21.53
N PRO A 408 -0.95 -5.83 22.00
CA PRO A 408 -0.29 -5.73 23.30
C PRO A 408 0.78 -4.64 23.27
N GLY A 409 0.82 -3.81 24.32
CA GLY A 409 1.83 -2.76 24.47
C GLY A 409 1.56 -1.46 23.70
N ASN A 410 2.41 -0.47 23.94
CA ASN A 410 2.29 0.89 23.40
C ASN A 410 3.41 1.23 22.40
N THR A 411 4.08 0.20 21.85
CA THR A 411 5.21 0.38 20.92
C THR A 411 4.78 1.24 19.74
N PRO A 412 5.56 2.26 19.33
CA PRO A 412 5.31 2.98 18.09
C PRO A 412 5.13 2.01 16.92
N TYR A 413 4.34 2.39 15.91
CA TYR A 413 4.14 1.57 14.72
C TYR A 413 4.19 2.42 13.47
N GLU A 414 4.45 1.73 12.36
CA GLU A 414 4.30 2.24 11.02
C GLU A 414 3.40 1.29 10.23
N ILE A 415 2.69 1.83 9.25
CA ILE A 415 1.81 1.06 8.37
C ILE A 415 2.48 0.96 7.00
N VAL A 416 2.95 -0.23 6.67
CA VAL A 416 3.59 -0.52 5.39
C VAL A 416 2.52 -1.03 4.42
N VAL A 417 2.23 -0.26 3.38
CA VAL A 417 1.21 -0.61 2.39
C VAL A 417 1.85 -1.25 1.17
N VAL A 418 1.48 -2.49 0.88
CA VAL A 418 2.11 -3.27 -0.19
C VAL A 418 1.28 -3.19 -1.48
N HIS A 419 1.91 -2.76 -2.58
CA HIS A 419 1.34 -2.69 -3.94
C HIS A 419 0.18 -1.71 -4.19
N GLU A 420 -0.35 -1.03 -3.17
CA GLU A 420 -1.37 0.02 -3.33
C GLU A 420 -0.99 1.29 -2.57
N ASN A 421 -1.29 2.48 -3.12
CA ASN A 421 -1.04 3.74 -2.43
C ASN A 421 -2.25 4.11 -1.58
N TYR A 422 -2.02 4.25 -0.27
CA TYR A 422 -2.95 4.81 0.71
C TYR A 422 -2.28 5.98 1.46
N ASP A 423 -1.75 6.95 0.71
CA ASP A 423 -1.00 8.10 1.24
C ASP A 423 -1.83 8.87 2.28
N GLY A 424 -3.15 8.96 2.08
CA GLY A 424 -4.07 9.62 2.99
C GLY A 424 -4.31 8.89 4.31
N LEU A 425 -3.74 7.69 4.53
CA LEU A 425 -3.91 6.94 5.76
C LEU A 425 -3.18 7.60 6.93
N GLU A 426 -2.00 8.19 6.72
CA GLU A 426 -1.23 8.91 7.77
C GLU A 426 -2.01 10.09 8.35
N PHE A 427 -2.81 10.76 7.50
CA PHE A 427 -3.70 11.84 7.92
C PHE A 427 -4.70 11.38 9.00
N TYR A 428 -5.12 10.12 8.95
CA TYR A 428 -6.09 9.54 9.90
C TYR A 428 -5.46 8.75 11.03
N SER A 429 -4.38 8.00 10.77
CA SER A 429 -3.69 7.18 11.76
C SER A 429 -2.75 8.00 12.64
N HIS A 430 -2.22 9.11 12.11
CA HIS A 430 -1.11 9.87 12.70
C HIS A 430 0.16 9.03 12.94
N ALA A 431 0.27 7.88 12.27
CA ALA A 431 1.41 6.99 12.27
C ALA A 431 2.01 6.98 10.87
N ASN A 432 3.33 6.82 10.77
CA ASN A 432 4.04 6.76 9.50
C ASN A 432 3.38 5.71 8.59
N VAL A 433 3.12 6.08 7.34
CA VAL A 433 2.60 5.16 6.33
C VAL A 433 3.57 5.12 5.16
N GLU A 434 4.07 3.93 4.87
CA GLU A 434 5.12 3.60 3.90
C GLU A 434 4.48 2.88 2.70
N PHE A 435 5.05 3.04 1.51
CA PHE A 435 4.58 2.31 0.32
C PHE A 435 5.70 1.44 -0.22
N VAL A 436 5.45 0.14 -0.29
CA VAL A 436 6.44 -0.83 -0.77
C VAL A 436 5.91 -1.71 -1.88
N THR A 437 6.83 -2.24 -2.67
CA THR A 437 6.53 -3.18 -3.75
C THR A 437 7.36 -4.45 -3.64
N THR A 438 6.84 -5.59 -4.10
CA THR A 438 7.60 -6.86 -4.06
C THR A 438 8.73 -6.95 -5.09
N ARG A 439 8.84 -6.00 -6.01
CA ARG A 439 9.88 -5.93 -7.04
C ARG A 439 10.26 -4.48 -7.25
N GLU A 440 11.54 -4.22 -7.49
CA GLU A 440 12.01 -2.90 -7.89
C GLU A 440 11.14 -2.33 -9.01
N ARG A 441 10.66 -1.12 -8.77
CA ARG A 441 9.94 -0.35 -9.76
C ARG A 441 10.87 0.75 -10.25
N THR A 442 11.13 0.80 -11.55
CA THR A 442 11.74 1.98 -12.17
C THR A 442 10.70 3.12 -12.17
N SER A 443 10.61 3.84 -11.05
CA SER A 443 9.77 5.03 -10.92
C SER A 443 10.57 6.27 -11.34
N PRO A 444 10.03 7.18 -12.17
CA PRO A 444 10.68 8.45 -12.52
C PRO A 444 10.62 9.49 -11.37
N ALA A 445 10.29 9.05 -10.15
CA ALA A 445 10.32 9.90 -8.97
C ALA A 445 11.76 10.29 -8.63
N PHE A 446 11.94 11.45 -8.01
CA PHE A 446 13.27 11.95 -7.61
C PHE A 446 13.93 11.06 -6.53
N VAL A 447 13.13 10.27 -5.81
CA VAL A 447 13.54 9.33 -4.75
C VAL A 447 13.04 7.93 -5.12
N HIS A 448 13.81 6.90 -4.75
CA HIS A 448 13.54 5.49 -5.02
C HIS A 448 12.34 4.97 -4.22
N ASP A 449 11.49 4.14 -4.83
CA ASP A 449 10.42 3.44 -4.11
C ASP A 449 11.04 2.16 -3.50
N GLU A 450 10.99 2.02 -2.18
CA GLU A 450 11.58 0.87 -1.47
C GLU A 450 10.86 -0.45 -1.76
N THR A 451 11.63 -1.55 -1.76
CA THR A 451 11.09 -2.90 -1.92
C THR A 451 10.69 -3.52 -0.58
N LEU A 452 9.73 -4.45 -0.60
CA LEU A 452 9.30 -5.18 0.60
C LEU A 452 10.48 -5.86 1.33
N ARG A 453 11.51 -6.28 0.60
CA ARG A 453 12.68 -6.94 1.17
C ARG A 453 13.62 -5.96 1.87
N GLU A 454 13.79 -4.78 1.31
CA GLU A 454 14.56 -3.69 1.93
C GLU A 454 13.87 -3.26 3.21
N GLU A 455 12.56 -2.99 3.13
CA GLU A 455 11.74 -2.63 4.31
C GLU A 455 11.85 -3.67 5.43
N ILE A 456 11.68 -4.95 5.09
CA ILE A 456 11.80 -6.05 6.07
C ILE A 456 13.22 -6.15 6.63
N ALA A 457 14.24 -5.73 5.89
CA ALA A 457 15.61 -5.71 6.37
C ALA A 457 15.91 -4.53 7.31
N GLU A 458 15.18 -3.42 7.21
CA GLU A 458 15.33 -2.26 8.10
C GLU A 458 14.67 -2.46 9.48
N LEU A 459 13.81 -3.48 9.63
CA LEU A 459 13.07 -3.78 10.87
C LEU A 459 13.97 -4.09 12.08
N ASP A 460 15.16 -4.65 11.87
CA ASP A 460 16.11 -4.95 12.95
C ASP A 460 16.72 -3.67 13.56
N ALA A 461 16.62 -2.53 12.85
CA ALA A 461 17.15 -1.23 13.25
C ALA A 461 16.06 -0.22 13.69
N SER A 462 14.79 -0.52 13.43
CA SER A 462 13.69 0.42 13.67
C SER A 462 13.14 0.31 15.11
N HIS A 463 12.66 1.42 15.67
CA HIS A 463 11.96 1.44 16.97
C HIS A 463 10.43 1.23 16.80
N TYR A 464 9.97 0.87 15.60
CA TYR A 464 8.56 0.83 15.20
C TYR A 464 8.13 -0.59 14.85
N ALA A 465 6.99 -1.05 15.38
CA ALA A 465 6.38 -2.31 14.96
C ALA A 465 5.74 -2.14 13.57
N PRO A 466 6.28 -2.76 12.51
CA PRO A 466 5.73 -2.62 11.17
C PRO A 466 4.42 -3.38 11.07
N MET A 467 3.44 -2.74 10.43
CA MET A 467 2.14 -3.34 10.15
C MET A 467 1.93 -3.38 8.65
N PHE A 468 1.93 -4.58 8.06
CA PHE A 468 1.77 -4.71 6.61
C PHE A 468 0.30 -4.74 6.23
N LEU A 469 -0.14 -3.75 5.46
CA LEU A 469 -1.47 -3.70 4.86
C LEU A 469 -1.38 -4.11 3.39
N ALA A 470 -2.02 -5.21 3.02
CA ALA A 470 -1.98 -5.70 1.64
C ALA A 470 -3.24 -6.47 1.27
N LYS A 471 -3.53 -6.59 -0.04
CA LYS A 471 -4.62 -7.47 -0.49
C LYS A 471 -4.36 -8.93 -0.14
N ALA A 472 -5.42 -9.67 0.17
CA ALA A 472 -5.36 -11.09 0.52
C ALA A 472 -4.56 -11.93 -0.50
N LYS A 473 -4.65 -11.59 -1.80
CA LYS A 473 -3.89 -12.25 -2.88
C LYS A 473 -2.36 -12.13 -2.78
N HIS A 474 -1.85 -11.17 -1.98
CA HIS A 474 -0.41 -10.95 -1.80
C HIS A 474 0.14 -11.64 -0.54
N MET A 475 -0.71 -12.26 0.29
CA MET A 475 -0.29 -12.94 1.52
C MET A 475 0.70 -14.08 1.26
N SER A 476 0.52 -14.84 0.18
CA SER A 476 1.45 -15.91 -0.22
C SER A 476 2.86 -15.43 -0.58
N THR A 477 3.05 -14.13 -0.80
CA THR A 477 4.36 -13.51 -1.05
C THR A 477 4.93 -12.86 0.21
N ILE A 478 4.09 -12.20 1.02
CA ILE A 478 4.54 -11.43 2.18
C ILE A 478 4.85 -12.34 3.38
N LEU A 479 3.95 -13.27 3.72
CA LEU A 479 4.08 -14.09 4.92
C LEU A 479 5.37 -14.95 4.94
N PRO A 480 5.80 -15.57 3.81
CA PRO A 480 7.06 -16.31 3.80
C PRO A 480 8.30 -15.44 4.03
N GLU A 481 8.29 -14.16 3.60
CA GLU A 481 9.43 -13.25 3.85
C GLU A 481 9.54 -12.89 5.34
N LEU A 482 8.40 -12.64 6.00
CA LEU A 482 8.34 -12.39 7.44
C LEU A 482 8.78 -13.62 8.25
N ARG A 483 8.29 -14.82 7.89
CA ARG A 483 8.69 -16.09 8.53
C ARG A 483 10.19 -16.36 8.39
N ARG A 484 10.77 -16.12 7.21
CA ARG A 484 12.22 -16.29 6.99
C ARG A 484 13.09 -15.44 7.91
N ARG A 485 12.56 -14.31 8.39
CA ARG A 485 13.23 -13.42 9.34
C ARG A 485 12.94 -13.73 10.81
N GLY A 486 12.10 -14.74 11.09
CA GLY A 486 11.74 -15.12 12.46
C GLY A 486 10.79 -14.13 13.15
N LEU A 487 10.11 -13.26 12.40
CA LEU A 487 9.17 -12.29 12.96
C LEU A 487 7.84 -12.97 13.32
N GLY A 488 7.43 -12.86 14.58
CA GLY A 488 6.08 -13.20 15.01
C GLY A 488 5.06 -12.24 14.43
N TYR A 489 3.94 -12.75 13.94
CA TYR A 489 2.87 -11.91 13.43
C TYR A 489 1.49 -12.54 13.64
N SER A 490 0.48 -11.68 13.69
CA SER A 490 -0.93 -12.07 13.57
C SER A 490 -1.56 -11.40 12.35
N VAL A 491 -2.63 -12.01 11.80
CA VAL A 491 -3.32 -11.48 10.62
C VAL A 491 -4.75 -11.13 10.99
N ALA A 492 -5.14 -9.88 10.75
CA ALA A 492 -6.49 -9.39 10.91
C ALA A 492 -7.14 -9.10 9.55
N ASP A 493 -8.45 -9.22 9.49
CA ASP A 493 -9.24 -8.78 8.33
C ASP A 493 -9.22 -7.25 8.22
N ALA A 494 -9.11 -6.76 6.99
CA ALA A 494 -9.22 -5.35 6.67
C ALA A 494 -10.22 -5.12 5.52
N PRO A 495 -10.80 -3.90 5.38
CA PRO A 495 -11.78 -3.63 4.33
C PRO A 495 -11.29 -3.91 2.91
N PHE A 496 -12.23 -4.18 2.00
CA PHE A 496 -11.98 -4.26 0.56
C PHE A 496 -10.96 -5.34 0.15
N GLU A 497 -11.07 -6.54 0.72
CA GLU A 497 -10.19 -7.70 0.47
C GLU A 497 -8.75 -7.51 0.94
N HIS A 498 -8.52 -6.58 1.88
CA HIS A 498 -7.22 -6.40 2.51
C HIS A 498 -7.07 -7.28 3.74
N LYS A 499 -5.82 -7.53 4.10
CA LYS A 499 -5.38 -8.14 5.34
C LYS A 499 -4.39 -7.18 5.98
N LEU A 500 -4.48 -7.07 7.30
CA LEU A 500 -3.52 -6.35 8.13
C LEU A 500 -2.67 -7.39 8.85
N ILE A 501 -1.37 -7.37 8.61
CA ILE A 501 -0.40 -8.21 9.31
C ILE A 501 0.20 -7.35 10.42
N LEU A 502 -0.01 -7.76 11.66
CA LEU A 502 0.50 -7.11 12.86
C LEU A 502 1.78 -7.84 13.26
N CYS A 503 2.95 -7.23 13.03
CA CYS A 503 4.20 -7.81 13.48
C CYS A 503 4.43 -7.48 14.95
N GLU A 504 4.90 -8.46 15.71
CA GLU A 504 5.19 -8.29 17.13
C GLU A 504 6.65 -7.87 17.29
N ILE A 505 6.90 -6.61 17.70
CA ILE A 505 8.22 -6.19 18.16
C ILE A 505 8.30 -6.34 19.67
N GLY A 506 9.21 -7.20 20.11
CA GLY A 506 9.52 -7.40 21.53
C GLY A 506 8.86 -8.60 22.19
N ALA A 507 7.97 -9.33 21.51
CA ALA A 507 7.74 -10.72 21.84
C ALA A 507 8.83 -11.54 21.14
N ARG A 508 10.01 -11.57 21.77
CA ARG A 508 10.95 -12.65 21.51
C ARG A 508 10.14 -13.94 21.55
N ARG A 509 10.22 -14.76 20.50
CA ARG A 509 9.71 -16.14 20.47
C ARG A 509 10.45 -17.04 21.48
N ASP A 510 11.17 -16.45 22.44
CA ASP A 510 12.25 -17.06 23.23
C ASP A 510 11.76 -17.70 24.54
N ASP A 511 10.53 -17.44 24.98
CA ASP A 511 10.04 -18.06 26.22
C ASP A 511 9.55 -19.50 26.00
N VAL A 512 9.16 -19.86 24.76
CA VAL A 512 8.59 -21.18 24.46
C VAL A 512 8.96 -21.68 23.06
N VAL A 513 9.65 -22.81 22.99
CA VAL A 513 9.94 -23.57 21.75
C VAL A 513 8.93 -24.71 21.57
N ARG A 514 8.34 -24.84 20.37
CA ARG A 514 7.33 -25.86 20.04
C ARG A 514 7.81 -26.74 18.91
N LEU A 515 8.13 -27.99 19.22
CA LEU A 515 8.60 -28.98 18.25
C LEU A 515 7.59 -30.13 18.16
N ALA A 516 7.46 -30.75 17.00
CA ALA A 516 6.85 -32.05 16.89
C ALA A 516 7.88 -33.10 16.49
N ALA A 517 7.65 -34.38 16.80
CA ALA A 517 8.54 -35.47 16.48
C ALA A 517 7.76 -36.67 15.95
N ILE A 518 8.24 -37.25 14.85
CA ILE A 518 7.66 -38.41 14.17
C ILE A 518 8.76 -39.29 13.57
N GLY A 519 8.70 -40.59 13.81
CA GLY A 519 9.57 -41.60 13.20
C GLY A 519 8.81 -42.51 12.24
N ASP A 520 9.55 -43.14 11.32
CA ASP A 520 9.05 -44.22 10.46
C ASP A 520 7.82 -43.79 9.63
N ALA A 521 7.82 -42.52 9.27
CA ALA A 521 6.70 -41.86 8.63
C ALA A 521 6.80 -41.87 7.10
N GLY A 522 7.85 -42.44 6.48
CA GLY A 522 8.09 -42.37 5.03
C GLY A 522 7.35 -43.36 4.12
N THR A 523 6.06 -43.66 4.37
CA THR A 523 5.32 -44.73 3.65
C THR A 523 4.50 -44.26 2.45
N GLY A 524 4.10 -42.99 2.40
CA GLY A 524 3.23 -42.40 1.38
C GLY A 524 1.77 -42.82 1.49
N ASP A 525 1.38 -43.49 2.56
CA ASP A 525 0.03 -44.03 2.73
C ASP A 525 -0.93 -43.05 3.41
N SER A 526 -2.19 -43.47 3.52
CA SER A 526 -3.23 -42.67 4.14
C SER A 526 -3.03 -42.45 5.65
N ARG A 527 -2.32 -43.35 6.35
CA ARG A 527 -2.06 -43.21 7.79
C ARG A 527 -1.04 -42.13 8.06
N GLN A 528 0.05 -42.09 7.29
CA GLN A 528 0.99 -40.98 7.31
C GLN A 528 0.27 -39.66 7.02
N THR A 529 -0.59 -39.63 6.00
CA THR A 529 -1.34 -38.42 5.62
C THR A 529 -2.29 -37.94 6.73
N MET A 530 -2.92 -38.85 7.46
CA MET A 530 -3.73 -38.51 8.65
C MET A 530 -2.87 -37.87 9.74
N ILE A 531 -1.71 -38.46 10.06
CA ILE A 531 -0.78 -37.88 11.04
C ILE A 531 -0.25 -36.51 10.59
N GLY A 532 0.04 -36.34 9.30
CA GLY A 532 0.37 -35.03 8.71
C GLY A 532 -0.74 -34.00 8.90
N SER A 533 -2.00 -34.42 8.80
CA SER A 533 -3.17 -33.55 9.03
C SER A 533 -3.32 -33.15 10.50
N VAL A 534 -3.09 -34.08 11.44
CA VAL A 534 -3.07 -33.81 12.89
C VAL A 534 -1.99 -32.77 13.21
N LEU A 535 -0.77 -32.96 12.70
CA LEU A 535 0.32 -32.00 12.88
C LEU A 535 0.02 -30.64 12.26
N TYR A 536 -0.66 -30.61 11.11
CA TYR A 536 -1.11 -29.35 10.50
C TYR A 536 -2.12 -28.62 11.38
N HIS A 537 -3.10 -29.32 11.95
CA HIS A 537 -4.06 -28.71 12.88
C HIS A 537 -3.37 -28.20 14.15
N VAL A 538 -2.45 -28.98 14.73
CA VAL A 538 -1.63 -28.53 15.85
C VAL A 538 -0.80 -27.29 15.49
N ASP A 539 -0.23 -27.22 14.29
CA ASP A 539 0.49 -26.03 13.81
C ASP A 539 -0.43 -24.81 13.69
N GLN A 540 -1.69 -24.98 13.25
CA GLN A 540 -2.65 -23.87 13.21
C GLN A 540 -2.94 -23.29 14.61
N ASP A 541 -2.95 -24.13 15.64
CA ASP A 541 -3.25 -23.72 17.01
C ASP A 541 -2.03 -23.23 17.78
N THR A 542 -0.87 -23.84 17.55
CA THR A 542 0.31 -23.67 18.40
C THR A 542 1.50 -23.01 17.69
N SER A 543 1.53 -22.99 16.36
CA SER A 543 2.65 -22.54 15.52
C SER A 543 3.95 -23.29 15.82
N LEU A 544 4.18 -24.40 15.11
CA LEU A 544 5.38 -25.23 15.32
C LEU A 544 6.65 -24.51 14.81
N ASP A 545 7.73 -24.60 15.58
CA ASP A 545 9.08 -24.13 15.22
C ASP A 545 9.82 -25.14 14.34
N GLY A 546 9.39 -26.41 14.34
CA GLY A 546 9.90 -27.44 13.45
C GLY A 546 9.37 -28.84 13.77
N ILE A 547 9.56 -29.75 12.82
CA ILE A 547 9.22 -31.17 12.94
C ILE A 547 10.50 -31.99 12.85
N LEU A 548 10.75 -32.81 13.87
CA LEU A 548 11.88 -33.73 13.96
C LEU A 548 11.49 -35.07 13.34
N LEU A 549 12.16 -35.45 12.24
CA LEU A 549 12.02 -36.77 11.65
C LEU A 549 13.02 -37.72 12.30
N LEU A 550 12.52 -38.76 12.98
CA LEU A 550 13.32 -39.70 13.79
C LEU A 550 13.83 -40.90 12.97
N GLY A 551 14.09 -40.70 11.68
CA GLY A 551 14.58 -41.72 10.75
C GLY A 551 13.49 -42.56 10.08
N ASP A 552 13.92 -43.30 9.06
CA ASP A 552 13.07 -44.00 8.10
C ASP A 552 12.12 -43.02 7.39
N ASN A 553 12.73 -41.94 6.89
CA ASN A 553 12.08 -40.81 6.23
C ASN A 553 11.51 -41.19 4.87
N ILE A 554 12.14 -42.16 4.17
CA ILE A 554 11.69 -42.68 2.87
C ILE A 554 11.85 -44.21 2.85
N VAL A 555 10.74 -44.94 2.79
CA VAL A 555 10.71 -46.40 2.97
C VAL A 555 10.57 -47.18 1.65
N GLY A 556 10.14 -46.54 0.56
CA GLY A 556 9.77 -47.17 -0.72
C GLY A 556 10.89 -47.67 -1.63
N TRP A 557 12.06 -48.06 -1.09
CA TRP A 557 13.14 -48.63 -1.89
C TRP A 557 12.77 -50.01 -2.46
N ASN A 558 12.92 -50.18 -3.78
CA ASN A 558 12.76 -51.46 -4.47
C ASN A 558 14.10 -51.94 -5.07
N GLU A 559 14.13 -53.11 -5.71
CA GLU A 559 15.34 -53.71 -6.34
C GLU A 559 16.00 -52.83 -7.42
N THR A 560 15.32 -51.76 -7.88
CA THR A 560 15.81 -50.81 -8.90
C THR A 560 16.23 -49.45 -8.33
N GLY A 561 16.20 -49.27 -7.00
CA GLY A 561 16.52 -48.02 -6.30
C GLY A 561 15.28 -47.19 -5.93
N LEU A 562 15.49 -45.93 -5.50
CA LEU A 562 14.40 -44.98 -5.25
C LEU A 562 13.70 -44.57 -6.57
N PRO A 563 12.36 -44.63 -6.64
CA PRO A 563 11.60 -43.98 -7.71
C PRO A 563 11.96 -42.49 -7.88
N GLU A 564 11.89 -41.96 -9.09
CA GLU A 564 12.18 -40.53 -9.36
C GLU A 564 11.30 -39.60 -8.50
N ASP A 565 10.03 -39.97 -8.30
CA ASP A 565 9.04 -39.20 -7.55
C ASP A 565 8.98 -39.55 -6.04
N ALA A 566 9.93 -40.32 -5.51
CA ALA A 566 9.86 -40.86 -4.15
C ALA A 566 9.72 -39.78 -3.06
N TYR A 567 10.44 -38.66 -3.16
CA TYR A 567 10.30 -37.56 -2.21
C TYR A 567 8.93 -36.90 -2.28
N ARG A 568 8.38 -36.79 -3.49
CA ARG A 568 7.07 -36.20 -3.70
C ARG A 568 5.97 -37.08 -3.11
N GLU A 569 6.04 -38.38 -3.34
CA GLU A 569 5.03 -39.34 -2.89
C GLU A 569 5.13 -39.65 -1.39
N TYR A 570 6.34 -39.88 -0.88
CA TYR A 570 6.55 -40.35 0.49
C TYR A 570 6.76 -39.24 1.52
N PHE A 571 6.98 -38.00 1.08
CA PHE A 571 7.19 -36.87 1.99
C PHE A 571 6.37 -35.63 1.60
N GLU A 572 6.52 -35.09 0.40
CA GLU A 572 5.88 -33.81 0.06
C GLU A 572 4.35 -33.89 0.05
N ALA A 573 3.77 -34.96 -0.51
CA ALA A 573 2.31 -35.10 -0.61
C ALA A 573 1.64 -35.30 0.77
N PRO A 574 2.10 -36.21 1.66
CA PRO A 574 1.51 -36.38 2.99
C PRO A 574 1.61 -35.14 3.89
N TYR A 575 2.64 -34.30 3.68
CA TYR A 575 2.88 -33.10 4.48
C TYR A 575 2.63 -31.80 3.69
N ALA A 576 1.94 -31.85 2.55
CA ALA A 576 1.74 -30.68 1.69
C ALA A 576 1.13 -29.46 2.41
N PRO A 577 0.16 -29.61 3.35
CA PRO A 577 -0.35 -28.47 4.13
C PRO A 577 0.71 -27.82 5.03
N LEU A 578 1.55 -28.62 5.70
CA LEU A 578 2.64 -28.16 6.57
C LEU A 578 3.77 -27.49 5.78
N LEU A 579 4.14 -28.06 4.63
CA LEU A 579 5.12 -27.46 3.72
C LEU A 579 4.60 -26.14 3.15
N SER A 580 3.31 -26.08 2.83
CA SER A 580 2.65 -24.84 2.39
C SER A 580 2.52 -23.80 3.53
N SER A 581 2.38 -24.24 4.78
CA SER A 581 2.43 -23.38 5.96
C SER A 581 3.86 -23.01 6.37
N GLY A 582 4.88 -23.57 5.73
CA GLY A 582 6.29 -23.21 5.91
C GLY A 582 6.94 -23.81 7.15
N VAL A 583 6.39 -24.89 7.71
CA VAL A 583 6.98 -25.59 8.85
C VAL A 583 8.24 -26.35 8.40
N PRO A 584 9.42 -26.11 9.00
CA PRO A 584 10.64 -26.81 8.62
C PRO A 584 10.70 -28.23 9.20
N PHE A 585 11.28 -29.16 8.44
CA PHE A 585 11.55 -30.53 8.89
C PHE A 585 13.06 -30.75 9.07
N TYR A 586 13.45 -31.41 10.16
CA TYR A 586 14.84 -31.72 10.50
C TYR A 586 14.98 -33.22 10.69
N ALA A 587 15.79 -33.87 9.86
CA ALA A 587 15.86 -35.32 9.81
C ALA A 587 17.07 -35.95 10.51
N ALA A 588 16.84 -37.07 11.19
CA ALA A 588 17.82 -38.12 11.44
C ALA A 588 17.71 -39.21 10.36
N LEU A 589 18.74 -40.04 10.20
CA LEU A 589 18.73 -41.17 9.25
C LEU A 589 18.36 -42.47 9.95
N GLY A 590 17.49 -43.26 9.31
CA GLY A 590 17.15 -44.63 9.68
C GLY A 590 17.77 -45.69 8.78
N ASN A 591 17.51 -46.96 9.09
CA ASN A 591 18.09 -48.08 8.36
C ASN A 591 17.49 -48.28 6.95
N HIS A 592 16.31 -47.71 6.67
CA HIS A 592 15.78 -47.64 5.31
C HIS A 592 16.38 -46.47 4.51
N ASP A 593 16.85 -45.41 5.17
CA ASP A 593 17.40 -44.21 4.52
C ASP A 593 18.83 -44.41 4.01
N THR A 594 19.55 -45.38 4.56
CA THR A 594 20.98 -45.61 4.29
C THR A 594 21.26 -46.66 3.20
N ARG A 595 20.21 -47.25 2.60
CA ARG A 595 20.33 -48.23 1.51
C ARG A 595 20.76 -47.58 0.19
N GLU A 596 21.60 -48.26 -0.59
CA GLU A 596 21.95 -47.94 -2.00
C GLU A 596 22.10 -46.43 -2.34
N GLY A 597 23.04 -45.73 -1.69
CA GLY A 597 23.31 -44.31 -1.96
C GLY A 597 22.27 -43.34 -1.38
N GLY A 598 21.27 -43.85 -0.65
CA GLY A 598 20.22 -43.09 0.01
C GLY A 598 20.71 -42.06 1.01
N THR A 599 21.79 -42.35 1.75
CA THR A 599 22.36 -41.39 2.70
C THR A 599 22.72 -40.07 2.01
N TYR A 600 23.49 -40.13 0.91
CA TYR A 600 23.92 -38.92 0.21
C TYR A 600 22.73 -38.14 -0.35
N ARG A 601 21.70 -38.84 -0.83
CA ARG A 601 20.49 -38.19 -1.35
C ARG A 601 19.68 -37.48 -0.27
N GLN A 602 19.53 -38.09 0.91
CA GLN A 602 18.74 -37.49 1.99
C GLN A 602 19.46 -36.34 2.69
N THR A 603 20.78 -36.45 2.91
CA THR A 603 21.55 -35.35 3.53
C THR A 603 21.56 -34.08 2.68
N LEU A 604 21.41 -34.23 1.35
CA LEU A 604 21.33 -33.13 0.40
C LEU A 604 19.89 -32.69 0.08
N TYR A 605 18.88 -33.38 0.62
CA TYR A 605 17.49 -33.06 0.30
C TYR A 605 17.08 -31.76 1.02
N PRO A 606 16.73 -30.67 0.29
CA PRO A 606 16.62 -29.34 0.90
C PRO A 606 15.59 -29.23 2.03
N LEU A 607 14.50 -30.01 1.96
CA LEU A 607 13.42 -29.93 2.94
C LEU A 607 13.70 -30.71 4.23
N PHE A 608 14.77 -31.52 4.29
CA PHE A 608 15.17 -32.26 5.51
C PHE A 608 16.13 -31.48 6.41
N ASN A 609 16.64 -30.32 5.94
CA ASN A 609 17.48 -29.40 6.70
C ASN A 609 18.65 -30.07 7.46
N MET A 610 19.30 -31.04 6.82
CA MET A 610 20.40 -31.82 7.42
C MET A 610 21.79 -31.19 7.27
N GLU A 611 21.88 -29.99 6.67
CA GLU A 611 23.13 -29.24 6.46
C GLU A 611 24.24 -30.08 5.78
N ASP A 612 23.86 -30.94 4.84
CA ASP A 612 24.75 -31.87 4.12
C ASP A 612 25.52 -32.84 5.03
N ARG A 613 25.02 -33.10 6.25
CA ARG A 613 25.67 -33.92 7.28
C ARG A 613 24.80 -35.10 7.72
N ARG A 614 25.44 -36.20 8.11
CA ARG A 614 24.76 -37.39 8.69
C ARG A 614 24.33 -37.19 10.14
N TYR A 615 25.07 -36.36 10.86
CA TYR A 615 24.84 -35.97 12.25
C TYR A 615 25.16 -34.48 12.41
N TYR A 616 24.33 -33.77 13.15
CA TYR A 616 24.39 -32.32 13.31
C TYR A 616 23.59 -31.90 14.55
N SER A 617 23.72 -30.64 14.96
CA SER A 617 22.85 -30.07 15.99
C SER A 617 22.10 -28.85 15.46
N ARG A 618 20.93 -28.58 16.05
CA ARG A 618 20.10 -27.42 15.73
C ARG A 618 19.60 -26.75 16.99
N VAL A 619 19.83 -25.45 17.09
CA VAL A 619 19.38 -24.61 18.21
C VAL A 619 18.06 -23.93 17.86
N PHE A 620 17.15 -23.88 18.83
CA PHE A 620 15.83 -23.24 18.76
C PHE A 620 15.64 -22.28 19.95
N GLY A 621 14.95 -21.15 19.70
CA GLY A 621 14.53 -20.19 20.73
C GLY A 621 15.67 -19.57 21.55
N ASP A 622 16.66 -18.95 20.90
CA ASP A 622 17.80 -18.26 21.55
C ASP A 622 18.50 -19.10 22.65
N GLU A 623 19.00 -20.28 22.28
CA GLU A 623 19.59 -21.27 23.21
C GLU A 623 18.57 -21.88 24.21
N MET A 624 17.26 -21.88 23.92
CA MET A 624 16.29 -22.63 24.74
C MET A 624 16.42 -24.14 24.56
N VAL A 625 16.45 -24.63 23.32
CA VAL A 625 16.54 -26.06 23.00
C VAL A 625 17.63 -26.30 21.97
N GLU A 626 18.54 -27.23 22.23
CA GLU A 626 19.44 -27.77 21.21
C GLU A 626 19.15 -29.25 20.99
N VAL A 627 18.83 -29.59 19.73
CA VAL A 627 18.58 -30.97 19.31
C VAL A 627 19.81 -31.51 18.60
N PHE A 628 20.34 -32.64 19.07
CA PHE A 628 21.48 -33.34 18.50
C PHE A 628 21.00 -34.56 17.71
N PHE A 629 21.08 -34.49 16.39
CA PHE A 629 20.69 -35.56 15.48
C PHE A 629 21.86 -36.52 15.27
N LEU A 630 21.66 -37.79 15.62
CA LEU A 630 22.66 -38.85 15.48
C LEU A 630 22.28 -39.83 14.37
N ASP A 631 23.29 -40.31 13.65
CA ASP A 631 23.15 -41.43 12.75
C ASP A 631 23.44 -42.74 13.49
N SER A 632 22.40 -43.29 14.10
CA SER A 632 22.48 -44.53 14.88
C SER A 632 22.83 -45.77 14.05
N ASN A 633 22.76 -45.71 12.72
CA ASN A 633 23.15 -46.82 11.84
C ASN A 633 24.66 -47.09 11.91
N THR A 634 25.45 -46.04 12.10
CA THR A 634 26.93 -46.08 12.00
C THR A 634 27.63 -45.84 13.32
N ILE A 635 26.96 -45.26 14.32
CA ILE A 635 27.57 -44.74 15.55
C ILE A 635 28.46 -45.75 16.31
N LYS A 636 28.09 -47.04 16.34
CA LYS A 636 28.89 -48.09 17.01
C LYS A 636 30.26 -48.33 16.38
N ARG A 637 30.47 -47.89 15.14
CA ARG A 637 31.70 -48.06 14.36
C ARG A 637 32.31 -46.73 13.94
N ASP A 638 31.74 -45.61 14.38
CA ASP A 638 32.16 -44.26 14.01
C ASP A 638 32.68 -43.51 15.26
N PRO A 639 33.97 -43.64 15.60
CA PRO A 639 34.55 -42.94 16.73
C PRO A 639 34.54 -41.41 16.57
N GLN A 640 34.44 -40.89 15.34
CA GLN A 640 34.37 -39.45 15.10
C GLN A 640 33.00 -38.90 15.51
N GLN A 641 31.92 -39.59 15.17
CA GLN A 641 30.58 -39.23 15.63
C GLN A 641 30.45 -39.31 17.15
N VAL A 642 31.01 -40.34 17.79
CA VAL A 642 31.02 -40.48 19.25
C VAL A 642 31.79 -39.34 19.92
N ALA A 643 32.96 -38.96 19.37
CA ALA A 643 33.71 -37.80 19.86
C ALA A 643 32.94 -36.48 19.64
N TRP A 644 32.32 -36.33 18.47
CA TRP A 644 31.55 -35.14 18.10
C TRP A 644 30.34 -34.93 19.01
N VAL A 645 29.56 -35.96 19.32
CA VAL A 645 28.37 -35.80 20.19
C VAL A 645 28.78 -35.45 21.62
N ASN A 646 29.85 -36.07 22.15
CA ASN A 646 30.36 -35.72 23.46
C ASN A 646 30.89 -34.28 23.52
N ASP A 647 31.63 -33.83 22.50
CA ASP A 647 32.17 -32.46 22.43
C ASP A 647 31.07 -31.41 22.22
N SER A 648 30.10 -31.69 21.34
CA SER A 648 28.98 -30.77 21.05
C SER A 648 28.06 -30.61 22.26
N LEU A 649 27.69 -31.71 22.92
CA LEU A 649 26.90 -31.68 24.16
C LEU A 649 27.62 -30.92 25.29
N SER A 650 28.95 -31.05 25.39
CA SER A 650 29.73 -30.38 26.43
C SER A 650 29.83 -28.87 26.25
N ARG A 651 29.75 -28.38 25.00
CA ARG A 651 29.82 -26.95 24.64
C ARG A 651 28.45 -26.27 24.60
N SER A 652 27.39 -27.06 24.48
CA SER A 652 26.02 -26.56 24.43
C SER A 652 25.65 -25.81 25.70
N ARG A 653 25.15 -24.58 25.50
CA ARG A 653 24.62 -23.70 26.54
C ARG A 653 23.10 -23.77 26.65
N ALA A 654 22.47 -24.63 25.84
CA ALA A 654 21.02 -24.67 25.76
C ALA A 654 20.39 -25.09 27.10
N ALA A 655 19.25 -24.50 27.43
CA ALA A 655 18.48 -24.88 28.62
C ALA A 655 18.03 -26.34 28.56
N TRP A 656 17.64 -26.80 27.37
CA TRP A 656 17.26 -28.18 27.08
C TRP A 656 18.22 -28.82 26.07
N LYS A 657 18.74 -30.00 26.42
CA LYS A 657 19.53 -30.83 25.51
C LYS A 657 18.74 -32.06 25.12
N VAL A 658 18.39 -32.14 23.84
CA VAL A 658 17.58 -33.22 23.28
C VAL A 658 18.41 -34.02 22.29
N VAL A 659 18.39 -35.35 22.38
CA VAL A 659 19.05 -36.21 21.39
C VAL A 659 17.99 -36.89 20.53
N ALA A 660 18.12 -36.78 19.21
CA ALA A 660 17.25 -37.42 18.23
C ALA A 660 18.05 -38.47 17.45
N LEU A 661 17.59 -39.72 17.44
CA LEU A 661 18.25 -40.82 16.74
C LEU A 661 17.24 -41.88 16.29
N HIS A 662 17.55 -42.68 15.28
CA HIS A 662 16.57 -43.65 14.80
C HIS A 662 16.38 -44.87 15.70
N HIS A 663 17.48 -45.48 16.17
CA HIS A 663 17.43 -46.75 16.91
C HIS A 663 17.38 -46.47 18.42
N PRO A 664 16.42 -47.02 19.18
CA PRO A 664 16.28 -46.77 20.61
C PRO A 664 17.47 -47.32 21.41
N ILE A 665 17.93 -46.56 22.41
CA ILE A 665 18.90 -47.02 23.42
C ILE A 665 18.19 -47.94 24.42
N TYR A 666 17.05 -47.46 24.95
CA TYR A 666 16.13 -48.21 25.79
C TYR A 666 14.80 -48.38 25.07
N SER A 667 14.22 -49.58 25.18
CA SER A 667 12.91 -49.92 24.64
C SER A 667 12.35 -51.16 25.34
N THR A 668 11.01 -51.25 25.41
CA THR A 668 10.30 -52.48 25.83
C THR A 668 9.53 -53.14 24.69
N ALA A 669 9.81 -52.75 23.44
CA ALA A 669 9.30 -53.44 22.26
C ALA A 669 9.76 -54.91 22.22
N LYS A 670 8.90 -55.80 21.69
CA LYS A 670 9.19 -57.23 21.55
C LYS A 670 10.23 -57.53 20.47
N GLU A 671 10.19 -56.78 19.38
CA GLU A 671 11.05 -57.02 18.21
C GLU A 671 12.46 -56.46 18.44
N TYR A 672 12.56 -55.17 18.81
CA TYR A 672 13.83 -54.51 19.13
C TYR A 672 13.79 -53.91 20.55
N PRO A 673 14.10 -54.72 21.58
CA PRO A 673 14.21 -54.24 22.96
C PRO A 673 15.46 -53.37 23.15
N SER A 674 15.66 -52.87 24.37
CA SER A 674 16.86 -52.10 24.77
C SER A 674 18.17 -52.73 24.26
N ASP A 675 19.08 -51.91 23.74
CA ASP A 675 20.32 -52.36 23.11
C ASP A 675 21.53 -52.17 24.05
N PRO A 676 22.09 -53.27 24.62
CA PRO A 676 23.18 -53.18 25.58
C PRO A 676 24.42 -52.46 25.06
N SER A 677 24.70 -52.58 23.75
CA SER A 677 25.86 -51.95 23.14
C SER A 677 25.68 -50.45 22.92
N MET A 678 24.44 -50.00 22.66
CA MET A 678 24.13 -48.56 22.62
C MET A 678 24.15 -47.96 24.03
N ILE A 679 23.67 -48.70 25.03
CA ILE A 679 23.72 -48.30 26.44
C ILE A 679 25.18 -48.08 26.87
N GLU A 680 26.05 -49.07 26.67
CA GLU A 680 27.46 -48.98 27.05
C GLU A 680 28.19 -47.82 26.35
N LEU A 681 27.82 -47.52 25.10
CA LEU A 681 28.46 -46.48 24.29
C LEU A 681 27.96 -45.06 24.61
N LEU A 682 26.64 -44.86 24.68
CA LEU A 682 26.04 -43.52 24.72
C LEU A 682 25.60 -43.10 26.11
N GLU A 683 25.07 -43.99 26.95
CA GLU A 683 24.55 -43.60 28.28
C GLU A 683 25.60 -42.80 29.10
N PRO A 684 26.88 -43.22 29.18
CA PRO A 684 27.88 -42.45 29.92
C PRO A 684 28.06 -41.02 29.38
N ILE A 685 27.95 -40.82 28.06
CA ILE A 685 28.09 -39.51 27.41
C ILE A 685 26.86 -38.65 27.69
N LEU A 686 25.66 -39.23 27.57
CA LEU A 686 24.39 -38.52 27.76
C LEU A 686 24.23 -38.06 29.20
N VAL A 687 24.49 -38.95 30.16
CA VAL A 687 24.41 -38.64 31.60
C VAL A 687 25.46 -37.59 31.99
N LYS A 688 26.71 -37.74 31.54
CA LYS A 688 27.78 -36.79 31.86
C LYS A 688 27.48 -35.37 31.40
N ASN A 689 26.84 -35.21 30.23
CA ASN A 689 26.59 -33.90 29.63
C ASN A 689 25.20 -33.32 29.93
N GLY A 690 24.41 -33.99 30.77
CA GLY A 690 23.10 -33.52 31.24
C GLY A 690 22.06 -33.48 30.13
N VAL A 691 21.91 -34.56 29.35
CA VAL A 691 20.84 -34.69 28.36
C VAL A 691 19.49 -34.90 29.06
N ASP A 692 18.47 -34.15 28.67
CA ASP A 692 17.15 -34.21 29.30
C ASP A 692 16.24 -35.25 28.66
N LEU A 693 16.29 -35.33 27.33
CA LEU A 693 15.33 -36.07 26.52
C LEU A 693 16.02 -36.76 25.34
N VAL A 694 15.66 -38.02 25.11
CA VAL A 694 16.06 -38.83 23.96
C VAL A 694 14.81 -39.24 23.19
N LEU A 695 14.79 -38.91 21.89
CA LEU A 695 13.70 -39.19 20.97
C LEU A 695 14.16 -40.18 19.90
N CYS A 696 13.36 -41.22 19.64
CA CYS A 696 13.69 -42.22 18.63
C CYS A 696 12.49 -42.81 17.87
N GLY A 697 12.80 -43.49 16.75
CA GLY A 697 11.84 -44.24 15.92
C GLY A 697 12.13 -45.74 15.94
N HIS A 698 12.19 -46.36 14.76
CA HIS A 698 12.55 -47.76 14.45
C HIS A 698 11.53 -48.80 14.93
N ASN A 699 11.19 -48.75 16.21
CA ASN A 699 10.08 -49.54 16.73
C ASN A 699 8.78 -48.84 16.34
N HIS A 700 7.95 -49.49 15.52
CA HIS A 700 6.70 -48.92 15.01
C HIS A 700 5.57 -48.84 16.06
N ILE A 701 5.84 -48.17 17.17
CA ILE A 701 5.02 -47.99 18.36
C ILE A 701 5.24 -46.58 18.92
N TYR A 702 4.35 -46.15 19.80
CA TYR A 702 4.64 -45.08 20.76
C TYR A 702 5.00 -45.69 22.12
N GLU A 703 6.08 -45.22 22.72
CA GLU A 703 6.49 -45.63 24.06
C GLU A 703 7.15 -44.47 24.80
N ARG A 704 6.76 -44.27 26.06
CA ARG A 704 7.48 -43.41 27.00
C ARG A 704 7.93 -44.22 28.19
N LEU A 705 9.23 -44.19 28.47
CA LEU A 705 9.82 -44.88 29.61
C LEU A 705 9.80 -44.00 30.86
N ARG A 706 9.94 -44.64 32.03
CA ARG A 706 10.31 -43.96 33.26
C ARG A 706 11.75 -43.44 33.12
N PRO A 707 12.10 -42.29 33.72
CA PRO A 707 13.43 -41.72 33.56
C PRO A 707 14.53 -42.70 33.99
N VAL A 708 15.57 -42.84 33.17
CA VAL A 708 16.75 -43.66 33.46
C VAL A 708 17.91 -42.69 33.70
N HIS A 709 18.49 -42.72 34.89
CA HIS A 709 19.53 -41.79 35.33
C HIS A 709 19.19 -40.30 35.11
N GLY A 710 17.91 -39.94 35.24
CA GLY A 710 17.41 -38.57 35.06
C GLY A 710 17.04 -38.19 33.63
N ILE A 711 17.30 -39.07 32.64
CA ILE A 711 17.01 -38.83 31.23
C ILE A 711 15.67 -39.44 30.85
N HIS A 712 14.85 -38.69 30.12
CA HIS A 712 13.58 -39.16 29.58
C HIS A 712 13.78 -39.79 28.20
N TYR A 713 13.16 -40.94 27.95
CA TYR A 713 13.23 -41.65 26.67
C TYR A 713 11.82 -41.82 26.09
N ILE A 714 11.62 -41.34 24.85
CA ILE A 714 10.36 -41.45 24.13
C ILE A 714 10.63 -42.01 22.72
N THR A 715 10.02 -43.14 22.42
CA THR A 715 9.94 -43.72 21.08
C THR A 715 8.65 -43.24 20.43
N ALA A 716 8.74 -42.54 19.30
CA ALA A 716 7.62 -42.05 18.49
C ALA A 716 7.72 -42.62 17.07
N GLY A 717 7.90 -43.93 16.94
CA GLY A 717 8.16 -44.61 15.66
C GLY A 717 6.90 -45.04 14.92
N SER A 718 5.70 -44.63 15.35
CA SER A 718 4.45 -45.00 14.68
C SER A 718 3.90 -43.90 13.77
N GLY A 719 4.74 -43.10 13.10
CA GLY A 719 4.30 -41.98 12.27
C GLY A 719 3.64 -42.40 10.94
N GLY A 720 4.02 -43.55 10.39
CA GLY A 720 3.41 -44.14 9.19
C GLY A 720 3.15 -45.64 9.33
N LYS A 721 4.15 -46.39 9.80
CA LYS A 721 4.00 -47.82 10.15
C LYS A 721 3.51 -48.04 11.57
N LEU A 722 2.92 -49.20 11.83
CA LEU A 722 2.42 -49.59 13.15
C LEU A 722 2.57 -51.11 13.38
N SER A 723 3.15 -51.50 14.51
CA SER A 723 3.31 -52.89 14.95
C SER A 723 2.32 -53.23 16.07
N ARG A 724 1.10 -53.65 15.72
CA ARG A 724 0.05 -54.02 16.70
C ARG A 724 0.49 -55.14 17.63
N GLY A 725 0.32 -54.93 18.93
CA GLY A 725 0.78 -55.86 19.96
C GLY A 725 2.32 -55.94 20.07
N GLY A 726 3.05 -54.95 19.55
CA GLY A 726 4.51 -54.86 19.54
C GLY A 726 5.11 -54.57 20.91
N LEU A 727 4.33 -54.08 21.89
CA LEU A 727 4.79 -53.82 23.25
C LEU A 727 4.86 -55.11 24.09
N ALA A 728 5.93 -55.30 24.86
CA ALA A 728 5.99 -56.38 25.84
C ALA A 728 4.95 -56.17 26.96
N PRO A 729 4.24 -57.22 27.43
CA PRO A 729 3.31 -57.08 28.54
C PRO A 729 4.06 -56.80 29.86
N ASN A 730 3.50 -55.95 30.72
CA ASN A 730 3.94 -55.73 32.11
C ASN A 730 5.44 -55.37 32.30
N SER A 731 5.91 -54.30 31.66
CA SER A 731 7.26 -53.76 31.92
C SER A 731 7.23 -52.69 33.02
N SER A 732 8.09 -52.82 34.03
CA SER A 732 8.29 -51.81 35.07
C SER A 732 9.00 -50.54 34.55
N MET A 733 9.70 -50.63 33.40
CA MET A 733 10.38 -49.50 32.77
C MET A 733 9.42 -48.58 32.01
N ARG A 734 8.28 -49.11 31.53
CA ARG A 734 7.35 -48.35 30.69
C ARG A 734 6.43 -47.48 31.56
N ALA A 735 6.35 -46.19 31.23
CA ALA A 735 5.43 -45.25 31.87
C ALA A 735 4.12 -45.13 31.09
N ALA A 736 4.20 -45.07 29.76
CA ALA A 736 3.06 -45.11 28.85
C ALA A 736 3.48 -45.80 27.54
N GLY A 737 2.53 -46.34 26.80
CA GLY A 737 2.78 -46.91 25.47
C GLY A 737 1.50 -47.16 24.70
N ASN A 738 1.60 -47.07 23.38
CA ASN A 738 0.52 -47.33 22.44
C ASN A 738 1.09 -48.05 21.21
N ASP A 739 0.53 -49.21 20.89
CA ASP A 739 0.85 -49.99 19.71
C ASP A 739 -0.40 -50.26 18.84
N GLU A 740 -1.53 -49.61 19.13
CA GLU A 740 -2.80 -49.81 18.40
C GLU A 740 -3.07 -48.75 17.34
N GLU A 741 -2.43 -47.58 17.45
CA GLU A 741 -2.65 -46.42 16.58
C GLU A 741 -1.35 -45.68 16.25
N ASN A 742 -1.34 -45.01 15.09
CA ASN A 742 -0.24 -44.13 14.69
C ASN A 742 -0.22 -42.88 15.58
N VAL A 743 0.96 -42.35 15.90
CA VAL A 743 1.09 -41.24 16.86
C VAL A 743 2.01 -40.15 16.33
N ALA A 744 1.60 -38.89 16.55
CA ALA A 744 2.48 -37.73 16.48
C ALA A 744 2.77 -37.19 17.89
N LEU A 745 4.05 -36.95 18.20
CA LEU A 745 4.46 -36.35 19.46
C LEU A 745 4.66 -34.85 19.28
N VAL A 746 4.09 -34.05 20.18
CA VAL A 746 4.25 -32.59 20.24
C VAL A 746 4.91 -32.24 21.56
N LEU A 747 5.91 -31.36 21.52
CA LEU A 747 6.77 -30.96 22.62
C LEU A 747 6.79 -29.44 22.72
N GLN A 748 6.52 -28.92 23.91
CA GLN A 748 6.54 -27.50 24.19
C GLN A 748 7.49 -27.23 25.36
N PHE A 749 8.62 -26.60 25.06
CA PHE A 749 9.69 -26.29 26.00
C PHE A 749 9.58 -24.84 26.47
N ASP A 750 9.59 -24.62 27.78
CA ASP A 750 9.90 -23.34 28.43
C ASP A 750 11.17 -23.50 29.28
N ALA A 751 11.64 -22.45 29.94
CA ALA A 751 12.90 -22.48 30.69
C ALA A 751 12.97 -23.54 31.81
N GLU A 752 11.84 -24.03 32.32
CA GLU A 752 11.78 -24.98 33.44
C GLU A 752 11.17 -26.33 33.03
N THR A 753 10.36 -26.35 31.96
CA THR A 753 9.45 -27.45 31.69
C THR A 753 9.31 -27.79 30.21
N CYS A 754 9.26 -29.08 29.91
CA CYS A 754 8.86 -29.59 28.60
C CYS A 754 7.51 -30.30 28.76
N ARG A 755 6.45 -29.70 28.22
CA ARG A 755 5.13 -30.35 28.12
C ARG A 755 5.10 -31.17 26.84
N PHE A 756 4.57 -32.38 26.93
CA PHE A 756 4.44 -33.25 25.78
C PHE A 756 3.02 -33.77 25.65
N THR A 757 2.56 -33.92 24.42
CA THR A 757 1.29 -34.53 24.07
C THR A 757 1.48 -35.43 22.86
N ALA A 758 1.04 -36.67 22.97
CA ALA A 758 1.00 -37.65 21.90
C ALA A 758 -0.42 -37.71 21.35
N TYR A 759 -0.59 -37.37 20.07
CA TYR A 759 -1.88 -37.37 19.38
C TYR A 759 -2.02 -38.59 18.48
N GLY A 760 -3.18 -39.23 18.53
CA GLY A 760 -3.56 -40.26 17.57
C GLY A 760 -4.22 -39.67 16.30
N PRO A 761 -4.60 -40.51 15.32
CA PRO A 761 -5.06 -40.07 14.01
C PRO A 761 -6.36 -39.26 14.00
N ASN A 762 -7.19 -39.29 15.05
CA ASN A 762 -8.39 -38.44 15.16
C ASN A 762 -8.24 -37.34 16.22
N GLU A 763 -6.99 -36.94 16.50
CA GLU A 763 -6.62 -35.91 17.48
C GLU A 763 -6.93 -36.27 18.94
N GLU A 764 -7.24 -37.54 19.23
CA GLU A 764 -7.29 -38.03 20.59
C GLU A 764 -5.92 -37.98 21.27
N VAL A 765 -5.92 -37.64 22.55
CA VAL A 765 -4.70 -37.66 23.37
C VAL A 765 -4.41 -39.09 23.81
N VAL A 766 -3.34 -39.67 23.25
CA VAL A 766 -2.84 -41.01 23.57
C VAL A 766 -2.03 -41.01 24.86
N ASP A 767 -1.23 -39.97 25.06
CA ASP A 767 -0.43 -39.74 26.27
C ASP A 767 -0.13 -38.24 26.39
N GLN A 768 0.02 -37.75 27.61
CA GLN A 768 0.42 -36.36 27.85
C GLN A 768 1.10 -36.24 29.21
N GLY A 769 1.97 -35.24 29.34
CA GLY A 769 2.63 -34.99 30.60
C GLY A 769 3.59 -33.81 30.56
N LYS A 770 4.42 -33.74 31.58
CA LYS A 770 5.38 -32.66 31.80
C LYS A 770 6.69 -33.25 32.32
N ILE A 771 7.79 -32.87 31.68
CA ILE A 771 9.16 -33.09 32.12
C ILE A 771 9.62 -31.79 32.78
N THR A 772 10.26 -31.87 33.93
CA THR A 772 10.80 -30.69 34.63
C THR A 772 12.30 -30.78 34.60
N HIS A 773 12.95 -29.75 34.07
CA HIS A 773 14.40 -29.66 34.05
C HIS A 773 14.91 -29.49 35.48
N VAL A 774 15.81 -30.37 35.92
CA VAL A 774 16.48 -30.22 37.21
C VAL A 774 17.76 -29.46 36.93
N LEU A 775 17.72 -28.13 37.10
CA LEU A 775 18.91 -27.29 36.99
C LEU A 775 20.04 -27.89 37.86
N PRO A 776 21.23 -28.17 37.30
CA PRO A 776 22.39 -28.45 38.12
C PRO A 776 22.57 -27.27 39.06
N ALA A 777 22.64 -27.52 40.38
CA ALA A 777 22.93 -26.48 41.35
C ALA A 777 24.20 -25.76 40.90
N LYS A 778 24.07 -24.50 40.44
CA LYS A 778 25.20 -23.65 40.09
C LYS A 778 26.11 -23.60 41.33
N THR A 779 27.21 -24.33 41.30
CA THR A 779 28.28 -24.13 42.27
C THR A 779 28.81 -22.73 42.00
N ALA A 780 28.73 -21.86 43.00
CA ALA A 780 29.03 -20.44 42.95
C ALA A 780 30.55 -20.12 42.73
N ALA A 781 31.27 -20.92 41.95
CA ALA A 781 32.72 -20.86 41.83
C ALA A 781 33.25 -20.43 40.44
N GLN A 782 32.40 -20.00 39.51
CA GLN A 782 32.85 -19.55 38.17
C GLN A 782 32.38 -18.15 37.77
N LEU A 783 32.04 -17.31 38.76
CA LEU A 783 31.96 -15.87 38.60
C LEU A 783 32.90 -15.22 39.62
N ASN A 784 34.20 -15.25 39.32
CA ASN A 784 35.22 -14.36 39.87
C ASN A 784 36.35 -14.22 38.85
#